data_AF-A0AA40CMX7-F1
#
_entry.id   AF-A0AA40CMX7-F1
#
_cell.length_a   1.000
_cell.length_b   1.000
_cell.length_c   1.000
_cell.angle_alpha   90.00
_cell.angle_beta   90.00
_cell.angle_gamma   90.00
#
_symmetry.space_group_name_H-M   'P 1'
#
loop_
_entity.id
_entity.type
_entity.pdbx_description
1 polymer ?
#
loop_
_entity_poly.entity_id
_entity_poly.type
_entity_poly.pdbx_seq_one_letter_code
_entity_poly.pdbx_strand_id
1 'polypeptide(L)'
;MSSSRAKTYRIRQLPCILAYPRQVASFLSSIVPDLAAEDVRVFSLAASLNPLEIPATKVATVMFNRVPPTFDTSDSEWVIPGRSAGLMRDVLVDVHFQGFTPLNDVPEEEHLMDCIAVSGLASHPFGSWKQRGASSFMWLRDRLPKEMPTVRSIIYGYDTALVGSESVKSIDDIAIAFISKMKSIGRSGPLAKPLILLAHSLGGIVLKQAIVSMSRAGGSAESILGSIDGLVFFGVPNRGMKVSHLLPMVEDQPNAPIVQLLSAGSDYLHSLDEQFSGIATHRSIQILSVYETKTSPTTQKTKSGQWQRGGPRALLVDKASGIQRNSIQTMPVDEDHSNLVKFGADDQDCQAIISFMNRVAEETSPTEPGPDELRRPGKKKGRSKSKHQGESEESVISKMTQSLNIDETGLRLAEVQTQYYSTFEWIFSDEDLGFRSWLESPQGLYWISGKPGSGKSTLMKFIRRDPRTHQGFTMGNPDAEHILIDFFFHDRGTSIQKSIEGLLYRSLYLILTARIEEGSLDRLVKLVLPLYSSRPDEKRSTWTIHQLRQSLEAILTQNAVPLHLLLFFDALDEFDGEAQIIADFVCDLSRPRPGSATLVKVCCSSRPWNAFRDSFSDVAGCKVHEHTKDDIQTYIRGRFRSNSRMLGMIESQQTDTRNVTQKLEDSLLDRAEGVFIWVRLVLDELLKECTDGAVPEELVASLSSFPDDLDDSYQRLINRIPPEYRFETYVLIETVLRSYDTLGLRDLGLVLLCASAKSPSEAAARLPFKPYSDEFLSGMRRRLQSRCGGLLEFLGDTKVQFMHQTAKEFFSRPGSTEAIVQHDGKLSRENGYSFLTKFWITLASAAPRHDEFDWPSYMLSLYSWDTHYIPQPHYLAAVHPLLPENNSMVHDRITAIALYGFGVTTAVERLLTYAYLAEVSTGRSQRRFLSRAEPKAFEAIPDFAPVVIRNHITSLRRVIYDEDRRFDTLHNFARAANLQVLLGEIEAPDRNKHQASNQEPLPTPGPRSERQSTYPGQMEPGLYSPSAAMPGKLT
;
A
#
# COMPACT_ATOMS: atom_id res chain seq x y z
N MET A 1 -16.25 34.56 -33.80
CA MET A 1 -16.71 33.26 -33.29
C MET A 1 -15.52 32.30 -33.27
N SER A 2 -14.81 32.20 -32.13
CA SER A 2 -13.72 31.24 -32.01
C SER A 2 -14.31 29.84 -31.93
N SER A 3 -13.87 28.93 -32.80
CA SER A 3 -14.15 27.50 -32.73
C SER A 3 -13.88 26.97 -31.31
N SER A 4 -14.93 26.81 -30.51
CA SER A 4 -14.83 26.19 -29.18
C SER A 4 -14.53 24.72 -29.40
N ARG A 5 -13.31 24.28 -29.07
CA ARG A 5 -12.96 22.86 -29.01
C ARG A 5 -14.03 22.13 -28.19
N ALA A 6 -14.65 21.12 -28.78
CA ALA A 6 -15.65 20.31 -28.09
C ALA A 6 -15.02 19.67 -26.83
N LYS A 7 -15.56 20.03 -25.66
CA LYS A 7 -15.11 19.54 -24.34
C LYS A 7 -15.58 18.09 -24.13
N THR A 8 -14.78 17.31 -23.42
CA THR A 8 -15.19 16.00 -22.90
C THR A 8 -15.56 16.16 -21.44
N TYR A 9 -16.70 15.61 -21.03
CA TYR A 9 -17.23 15.60 -19.67
C TYR A 9 -17.08 14.20 -19.08
N ARG A 10 -16.77 14.13 -17.78
CA ARG A 10 -16.87 12.92 -16.97
C ARG A 10 -18.17 12.98 -16.19
N ILE A 11 -18.96 11.92 -16.28
CA ILE A 11 -20.18 11.75 -15.50
C ILE A 11 -19.91 10.65 -14.47
N ARG A 12 -20.10 10.93 -13.18
CA ARG A 12 -19.86 9.98 -12.08
C ARG A 12 -21.16 9.71 -11.34
N GLN A 13 -21.19 8.62 -10.57
CA GLN A 13 -22.35 8.21 -9.78
C GLN A 13 -23.59 7.86 -10.63
N LEU A 14 -23.37 7.35 -11.86
CA LEU A 14 -24.45 6.84 -12.70
C LEU A 14 -25.02 5.53 -12.13
N PRO A 15 -26.33 5.27 -12.21
CA PRO A 15 -26.91 4.00 -11.78
C PRO A 15 -26.27 2.78 -12.48
N CYS A 16 -25.93 1.73 -11.73
CA CYS A 16 -25.29 0.52 -12.28
C CYS A 16 -26.13 -0.23 -13.32
N ILE A 17 -27.46 -0.10 -13.23
CA ILE A 17 -28.44 -0.63 -14.19
C ILE A 17 -28.22 -0.13 -15.63
N LEU A 18 -27.57 1.02 -15.81
CA LEU A 18 -27.26 1.54 -17.14
C LEU A 18 -26.16 0.68 -17.79
N ALA A 19 -26.54 -0.12 -18.76
CA ALA A 19 -25.66 -1.04 -19.49
C ALA A 19 -25.19 -0.46 -20.83
N TYR A 20 -26.02 0.37 -21.48
CA TYR A 20 -25.77 0.82 -22.84
C TYR A 20 -25.69 2.35 -22.96
N PRO A 21 -24.84 2.88 -23.88
CA PRO A 21 -24.73 4.31 -24.18
C PRO A 21 -26.07 5.05 -24.35
N ARG A 22 -27.04 4.44 -25.03
CA ARG A 22 -28.37 5.03 -25.26
C ARG A 22 -29.17 5.21 -23.97
N GLN A 23 -29.02 4.31 -23.00
CA GLN A 23 -29.67 4.41 -21.71
C GLN A 23 -29.08 5.56 -20.90
N VAL A 24 -27.76 5.74 -20.94
CA VAL A 24 -27.08 6.87 -20.30
C VAL A 24 -27.55 8.20 -20.89
N ALA A 25 -27.62 8.30 -22.22
CA ALA A 25 -28.13 9.49 -22.90
C ALA A 25 -29.58 9.82 -22.52
N SER A 26 -30.45 8.81 -22.51
CA SER A 26 -31.86 8.97 -22.12
C SER A 26 -32.01 9.36 -20.64
N PHE A 27 -31.20 8.74 -19.77
CA PHE A 27 -31.15 9.05 -18.35
C PHE A 27 -30.71 10.50 -18.10
N LEU A 28 -29.59 10.94 -18.69
CA LEU A 28 -29.14 12.33 -18.56
C LEU A 28 -30.18 13.33 -19.07
N SER A 29 -30.85 13.02 -20.18
CA SER A 29 -31.94 13.84 -20.71
C SER A 29 -33.15 13.95 -19.75
N SER A 30 -33.37 12.95 -18.90
CA SER A 30 -34.45 12.98 -17.89
C SER A 30 -34.15 13.80 -16.64
N ILE A 31 -32.86 14.03 -16.32
CA ILE A 31 -32.44 14.70 -15.07
C ILE A 31 -31.76 16.05 -15.29
N VAL A 32 -31.28 16.33 -16.50
CA VAL A 32 -30.65 17.61 -16.86
C VAL A 32 -31.67 18.44 -17.66
N PRO A 33 -32.07 19.62 -17.16
CA PRO A 33 -32.95 20.52 -17.90
C PRO A 33 -32.39 20.88 -19.27
N ASP A 34 -33.27 21.00 -20.27
CA ASP A 34 -32.95 21.42 -21.64
C ASP A 34 -31.90 20.58 -22.37
N LEU A 35 -31.72 19.31 -21.98
CA LEU A 35 -30.84 18.35 -22.64
C LEU A 35 -31.63 17.29 -23.41
N ALA A 36 -31.50 17.24 -24.74
CA ALA A 36 -32.06 16.16 -25.55
C ALA A 36 -31.12 14.94 -25.57
N ALA A 37 -31.68 13.72 -25.53
CA ALA A 37 -30.88 12.49 -25.56
C ALA A 37 -29.99 12.38 -26.81
N GLU A 38 -30.44 12.91 -27.95
CA GLU A 38 -29.67 12.94 -29.22
C GLU A 38 -28.46 13.89 -29.18
N ASP A 39 -28.45 14.86 -28.26
CA ASP A 39 -27.32 15.74 -28.04
C ASP A 39 -26.21 15.09 -27.22
N VAL A 40 -26.45 13.91 -26.63
CA VAL A 40 -25.51 13.21 -25.75
C VAL A 40 -24.75 12.13 -26.51
N ARG A 41 -23.43 12.30 -26.67
CA ARG A 41 -22.54 11.24 -27.19
C ARG A 41 -21.73 10.62 -26.07
N VAL A 42 -22.01 9.37 -25.73
CA VAL A 42 -21.30 8.58 -24.73
C VAL A 42 -20.17 7.80 -25.41
N PHE A 43 -18.94 7.95 -24.94
CA PHE A 43 -17.75 7.30 -25.49
C PHE A 43 -17.20 6.18 -24.62
N SER A 44 -17.40 6.27 -23.30
CA SER A 44 -17.09 5.18 -22.37
C SER A 44 -18.16 5.08 -21.30
N LEU A 45 -18.30 3.86 -20.77
CA LEU A 45 -19.12 3.55 -19.62
C LEU A 45 -18.41 2.42 -18.86
N ALA A 46 -18.10 2.64 -17.59
CA ALA A 46 -17.39 1.69 -16.74
C ALA A 46 -17.90 1.74 -15.30
N ALA A 47 -17.79 0.65 -14.56
CA ALA A 47 -18.05 0.57 -13.13
C ALA A 47 -17.12 1.52 -12.37
N SER A 48 -17.65 2.17 -11.34
CA SER A 48 -16.84 2.95 -10.41
C SER A 48 -15.77 2.06 -9.77
N LEU A 49 -14.57 2.61 -9.60
CA LEU A 49 -13.47 1.92 -8.91
C LEU A 49 -13.62 1.96 -7.40
N ASN A 50 -14.57 2.73 -6.87
CA ASN A 50 -14.80 2.82 -5.43
C ASN A 50 -15.58 1.58 -4.97
N PRO A 51 -14.95 0.63 -4.26
CA PRO A 51 -15.62 -0.61 -3.84
C PRO A 51 -16.69 -0.38 -2.77
N LEU A 52 -16.71 0.81 -2.16
CA LEU A 52 -17.64 1.18 -1.10
C LEU A 52 -18.96 1.77 -1.58
N GLU A 53 -19.11 2.01 -2.88
CA GLU A 53 -20.39 2.52 -3.38
C GLU A 53 -21.47 1.44 -3.33
N ILE A 54 -22.46 1.66 -2.44
CA ILE A 54 -23.70 0.88 -2.37
C ILE A 54 -24.90 1.83 -2.60
N PRO A 55 -25.77 1.59 -3.60
CA PRO A 55 -25.56 0.65 -4.70
C PRO A 55 -24.33 1.04 -5.54
N ALA A 56 -23.76 0.07 -6.27
CA ALA A 56 -22.65 0.38 -7.18
C ALA A 56 -23.07 1.44 -8.19
N THR A 57 -22.09 2.23 -8.63
CA THR A 57 -22.30 3.22 -9.68
C THR A 57 -21.37 3.03 -10.86
N LYS A 58 -21.62 3.79 -11.92
CA LYS A 58 -20.80 3.86 -13.13
C LYS A 58 -20.27 5.26 -13.38
N VAL A 59 -19.20 5.30 -14.16
CA VAL A 59 -18.55 6.49 -14.69
C VAL A 59 -18.64 6.44 -16.21
N ALA A 60 -18.95 7.58 -16.83
CA ALA A 60 -19.01 7.71 -18.29
C ALA A 60 -18.21 8.90 -18.79
N THR A 61 -17.65 8.80 -19.99
CA THR A 61 -17.14 9.98 -20.72
C THR A 61 -18.11 10.38 -21.82
N VAL A 62 -18.47 11.66 -21.84
CA VAL A 62 -19.55 12.21 -22.67
C VAL A 62 -19.08 13.46 -23.40
N MET A 63 -19.58 13.68 -24.61
CA MET A 63 -19.53 14.97 -25.29
C MET A 63 -20.93 15.37 -25.71
N PHE A 64 -21.21 16.68 -25.69
CA PHE A 64 -22.50 17.20 -26.11
C PHE A 64 -22.41 17.83 -27.51
N ASN A 65 -23.37 17.50 -28.38
CA ASN A 65 -23.54 18.21 -29.66
C ASN A 65 -23.94 19.67 -29.40
N ARG A 66 -24.84 19.86 -28.44
CA ARG A 66 -25.23 21.15 -27.88
C ARG A 66 -25.05 21.08 -26.36
N VAL A 67 -24.14 21.91 -25.84
CA VAL A 67 -23.91 21.98 -24.38
C VAL A 67 -25.18 22.57 -23.74
N PRO A 68 -25.79 21.89 -22.75
CA PRO A 68 -26.96 22.41 -22.06
C PRO A 68 -26.57 23.65 -21.24
N PRO A 69 -27.49 24.63 -21.04
CA PRO A 69 -27.19 25.86 -20.31
C PRO A 69 -26.60 25.62 -18.91
N THR A 70 -27.02 24.54 -18.25
CA THR A 70 -26.51 24.08 -16.96
C THR A 70 -24.99 23.96 -16.92
N PHE A 71 -24.36 23.53 -18.03
CA PHE A 71 -22.91 23.34 -18.13
C PHE A 71 -22.21 24.46 -18.91
N ASP A 72 -22.96 25.44 -19.42
CA ASP A 72 -22.41 26.62 -20.12
C ASP A 72 -22.07 27.74 -19.13
N THR A 73 -21.27 27.38 -18.12
CA THR A 73 -20.80 28.26 -17.04
C THR A 73 -19.26 28.27 -17.00
N SER A 74 -18.68 29.15 -16.18
CA SER A 74 -17.24 29.17 -15.92
C SER A 74 -16.76 28.03 -15.02
N ASP A 75 -17.69 27.27 -14.43
CA ASP A 75 -17.40 26.20 -13.51
C ASP A 75 -16.73 25.01 -14.21
N SER A 76 -16.16 24.12 -13.41
CA SER A 76 -15.50 22.90 -13.92
C SER A 76 -16.10 21.61 -13.37
N GLU A 77 -17.05 21.72 -12.44
CA GLU A 77 -17.77 20.63 -11.82
C GLU A 77 -19.20 21.08 -11.45
N TRP A 78 -20.16 20.18 -11.59
CA TRP A 78 -21.59 20.40 -11.34
C TRP A 78 -22.19 19.20 -10.62
N VAL A 79 -23.16 19.47 -9.74
CA VAL A 79 -23.96 18.45 -9.04
C VAL A 79 -25.38 18.49 -9.60
N ILE A 80 -25.83 17.39 -10.20
CA ILE A 80 -27.22 17.22 -10.64
C ILE A 80 -27.98 16.53 -9.51
N PRO A 81 -29.10 17.09 -9.00
CA PRO A 81 -29.80 16.61 -7.81
C PRO A 81 -30.57 15.31 -8.07
N GLY A 82 -29.85 14.21 -8.26
CA GLY A 82 -30.38 12.87 -8.48
C GLY A 82 -31.26 12.37 -7.33
N ARG A 83 -30.94 12.76 -6.09
CA ARG A 83 -31.75 12.38 -4.91
C ARG A 83 -33.17 12.93 -4.98
N SER A 84 -33.34 14.14 -5.48
CA SER A 84 -34.66 14.76 -5.67
C SER A 84 -35.47 14.06 -6.76
N ALA A 85 -34.80 13.31 -7.64
CA ALA A 85 -35.41 12.46 -8.67
C ALA A 85 -35.57 10.99 -8.24
N GLY A 86 -35.40 10.69 -6.94
CA GLY A 86 -35.58 9.34 -6.38
C GLY A 86 -34.35 8.42 -6.48
N LEU A 87 -33.17 8.95 -6.82
CA LEU A 87 -31.92 8.17 -6.82
C LEU A 87 -31.28 8.13 -5.42
N MET A 88 -30.45 7.12 -5.18
CA MET A 88 -29.67 7.03 -3.94
C MET A 88 -28.58 8.12 -3.84
N ARG A 89 -28.09 8.61 -4.99
CA ARG A 89 -27.00 9.58 -5.10
C ARG A 89 -27.34 10.67 -6.10
N ASP A 90 -26.67 11.81 -5.94
CA ASP A 90 -26.64 12.85 -6.96
C ASP A 90 -25.71 12.43 -8.09
N VAL A 91 -25.86 13.03 -9.27
CA VAL A 91 -25.00 12.74 -10.41
C VAL A 91 -23.98 13.86 -10.53
N LEU A 92 -22.70 13.50 -10.48
CA LEU A 92 -21.60 14.47 -10.54
C LEU A 92 -21.10 14.58 -11.98
N VAL A 93 -20.92 15.79 -12.46
CA VAL A 93 -20.40 16.08 -13.79
C VAL A 93 -19.16 16.95 -13.64
N ASP A 94 -18.05 16.56 -14.26
CA ASP A 94 -16.84 17.39 -14.25
C ASP A 94 -16.12 17.39 -15.59
N VAL A 95 -15.32 18.43 -15.82
CA VAL A 95 -14.44 18.53 -16.99
C VAL A 95 -12.97 18.46 -16.61
N HIS A 96 -12.60 18.39 -15.33
CA HIS A 96 -11.20 18.44 -14.87
C HIS A 96 -10.57 17.05 -14.70
N PHE A 97 -11.35 15.96 -14.55
CA PHE A 97 -10.87 14.58 -14.45
C PHE A 97 -9.87 14.35 -13.31
N GLN A 98 -10.04 15.00 -12.15
CA GLN A 98 -9.22 14.72 -10.96
C GLN A 98 -9.63 13.40 -10.31
N GLY A 99 -8.66 12.67 -9.73
CA GLY A 99 -8.84 11.31 -9.24
C GLY A 99 -8.84 10.27 -10.36
N PHE A 100 -9.25 9.04 -10.03
CA PHE A 100 -9.32 7.95 -11.01
C PHE A 100 -10.53 8.06 -11.91
N THR A 101 -10.36 7.69 -13.18
CA THR A 101 -11.44 7.55 -14.15
C THR A 101 -11.26 6.25 -14.93
N PRO A 102 -12.07 5.20 -14.66
CA PRO A 102 -12.09 4.00 -15.48
C PRO A 102 -12.69 4.33 -16.85
N LEU A 103 -12.12 3.76 -17.91
CA LEU A 103 -12.47 4.05 -19.31
C LEU A 103 -13.19 2.88 -20.00
N ASN A 104 -13.14 1.69 -19.43
CA ASN A 104 -13.85 0.50 -19.91
C ASN A 104 -14.18 -0.43 -18.74
N ASP A 105 -15.21 -1.26 -18.94
CA ASP A 105 -15.47 -2.43 -18.11
C ASP A 105 -14.73 -3.65 -18.66
N VAL A 106 -14.32 -4.54 -17.76
CA VAL A 106 -13.79 -5.86 -18.08
C VAL A 106 -14.52 -6.88 -17.20
N PRO A 107 -15.09 -7.97 -17.76
CA PRO A 107 -15.68 -9.04 -16.97
C PRO A 107 -14.66 -9.61 -15.99
N GLU A 108 -15.04 -9.85 -14.73
CA GLU A 108 -14.11 -10.21 -13.65
C GLU A 108 -13.35 -11.53 -13.91
N GLU A 109 -14.00 -12.46 -14.61
CA GLU A 109 -13.44 -13.74 -15.06
C GLU A 109 -12.38 -13.59 -16.16
N GLU A 110 -12.46 -12.53 -16.97
CA GLU A 110 -11.52 -12.20 -18.04
C GLU A 110 -10.50 -11.13 -17.61
N HIS A 111 -10.75 -10.45 -16.49
CA HIS A 111 -9.93 -9.34 -16.02
C HIS A 111 -8.57 -9.83 -15.52
N LEU A 112 -7.57 -9.62 -16.37
CA LEU A 112 -6.19 -10.04 -16.15
C LEU A 112 -5.38 -8.96 -15.41
N MET A 113 -5.56 -7.69 -15.79
CA MET A 113 -4.65 -6.62 -15.37
C MET A 113 -5.29 -5.23 -15.45
N ASP A 114 -4.91 -4.35 -14.53
CA ASP A 114 -5.23 -2.93 -14.57
C ASP A 114 -4.13 -2.14 -15.28
N CYS A 115 -4.51 -1.07 -15.96
CA CYS A 115 -3.59 -0.12 -16.57
C CYS A 115 -3.93 1.32 -16.16
N ILE A 116 -3.05 1.98 -15.39
CA ILE A 116 -3.28 3.34 -14.90
C ILE A 116 -2.31 4.32 -15.57
N ALA A 117 -2.86 5.37 -16.16
CA ALA A 117 -2.10 6.42 -16.83
C ALA A 117 -2.06 7.72 -16.01
N VAL A 118 -0.85 8.20 -15.73
CA VAL A 118 -0.55 9.38 -14.89
C VAL A 118 0.00 10.52 -15.75
N SER A 119 -0.71 11.65 -15.77
CA SER A 119 -0.36 12.79 -16.62
C SER A 119 0.77 13.67 -16.05
N GLY A 120 1.40 14.47 -16.91
CA GLY A 120 2.50 15.39 -16.56
C GLY A 120 2.06 16.77 -16.06
N LEU A 121 3.04 17.65 -15.84
CA LEU A 121 2.88 19.02 -15.34
C LEU A 121 2.09 19.91 -16.34
N ALA A 122 1.24 20.81 -15.81
CA ALA A 122 0.38 21.70 -16.59
C ALA A 122 -0.40 21.01 -17.71
N SER A 123 -0.97 19.83 -17.39
CA SER A 123 -1.63 19.00 -18.39
C SER A 123 -3.00 18.54 -17.92
N HIS A 124 -3.94 18.47 -18.86
CA HIS A 124 -5.30 18.01 -18.59
C HIS A 124 -5.32 16.48 -18.57
N PRO A 125 -5.74 15.79 -17.49
CA PRO A 125 -5.59 14.33 -17.35
C PRO A 125 -6.14 13.54 -18.54
N PHE A 126 -7.38 13.82 -18.98
CA PHE A 126 -7.94 13.17 -20.17
C PHE A 126 -7.31 13.67 -21.49
N GLY A 127 -6.94 14.95 -21.52
CA GLY A 127 -6.50 15.63 -22.75
C GLY A 127 -5.06 15.30 -23.13
N SER A 128 -4.25 14.89 -22.17
CA SER A 128 -2.86 14.47 -22.36
C SER A 128 -2.74 13.24 -23.26
N TRP A 129 -3.70 12.31 -23.17
CA TRP A 129 -3.70 11.05 -23.93
C TRP A 129 -4.60 11.09 -25.18
N LYS A 130 -5.26 12.23 -25.44
CA LYS A 130 -6.18 12.42 -26.57
C LYS A 130 -5.41 12.89 -27.80
N GLN A 131 -5.73 12.34 -28.97
CA GLN A 131 -5.16 12.75 -30.24
C GLN A 131 -5.33 14.27 -30.45
N ARG A 132 -4.28 14.94 -30.96
CA ARG A 132 -4.33 16.37 -31.23
C ARG A 132 -5.29 16.67 -32.39
N GLY A 133 -6.06 17.75 -32.25
CA GLY A 133 -6.93 18.27 -33.31
C GLY A 133 -8.40 18.28 -32.89
N ALA A 134 -9.30 18.13 -33.85
CA ALA A 134 -10.75 18.03 -33.63
C ALA A 134 -11.22 16.58 -33.35
N SER A 135 -10.32 15.60 -33.41
CA SER A 135 -10.62 14.19 -33.14
C SER A 135 -11.08 14.00 -31.69
N SER A 136 -12.10 13.16 -31.48
CA SER A 136 -12.49 12.69 -30.14
C SER A 136 -11.64 11.51 -29.67
N PHE A 137 -10.78 10.96 -30.54
CA PHE A 137 -10.03 9.73 -30.32
C PHE A 137 -9.00 9.84 -29.18
N MET A 138 -9.01 8.86 -28.30
CA MET A 138 -8.11 8.73 -27.15
C MET A 138 -7.74 7.25 -27.02
N TRP A 139 -6.49 6.90 -27.31
CA TRP A 139 -6.08 5.51 -27.54
C TRP A 139 -6.29 4.59 -26.34
N LEU A 140 -6.12 5.08 -25.10
CA LEU A 140 -6.39 4.31 -23.88
C LEU A 140 -7.88 3.97 -23.71
N ARG A 141 -8.79 4.80 -24.24
CA ARG A 141 -10.24 4.56 -24.22
C ARG A 141 -10.70 3.75 -25.44
N ASP A 142 -10.17 4.06 -26.62
CA ASP A 142 -10.78 3.67 -27.90
C ASP A 142 -10.07 2.50 -28.60
N ARG A 143 -8.78 2.26 -28.30
CA ARG A 143 -7.94 1.25 -28.95
C ARG A 143 -7.44 0.19 -27.98
N LEU A 144 -6.87 0.60 -26.84
CA LEU A 144 -6.34 -0.33 -25.84
C LEU A 144 -7.37 -1.38 -25.39
N PRO A 145 -8.63 -1.04 -25.05
CA PRO A 145 -9.62 -2.05 -24.63
C PRO A 145 -10.08 -2.97 -25.78
N LYS A 146 -9.84 -2.60 -27.05
CA LYS A 146 -10.16 -3.45 -28.20
C LYS A 146 -9.04 -4.45 -28.49
N GLU A 147 -7.79 -4.04 -28.32
CA GLU A 147 -6.61 -4.88 -28.55
C GLU A 147 -6.24 -5.73 -27.33
N MET A 148 -6.59 -5.26 -26.13
CA MET A 148 -6.39 -5.92 -24.85
C MET A 148 -7.71 -5.97 -24.06
N PRO A 149 -8.68 -6.81 -24.47
CA PRO A 149 -10.02 -6.84 -23.85
C PRO A 149 -9.99 -7.27 -22.38
N THR A 150 -8.93 -7.95 -21.94
CA THR A 150 -8.70 -8.39 -20.56
C THR A 150 -8.08 -7.30 -19.66
N VAL A 151 -7.81 -6.11 -20.21
CA VAL A 151 -7.20 -4.98 -19.48
C VAL A 151 -8.21 -3.87 -19.23
N ARG A 152 -8.27 -3.43 -17.97
CA ARG A 152 -9.04 -2.25 -17.59
C ARG A 152 -8.16 -1.01 -17.65
N SER A 153 -8.52 -0.06 -18.51
CA SER A 153 -7.82 1.20 -18.65
C SER A 153 -8.38 2.27 -17.73
N ILE A 154 -7.48 2.98 -17.05
CA ILE A 154 -7.78 3.98 -16.03
C ILE A 154 -6.86 5.18 -16.24
N ILE A 155 -7.38 6.40 -16.10
CA ILE A 155 -6.54 7.61 -15.98
C ILE A 155 -6.59 8.14 -14.56
N TYR A 156 -5.48 8.69 -14.08
CA TYR A 156 -5.41 9.40 -12.80
C TYR A 156 -5.05 10.86 -13.01
N GLY A 157 -5.90 11.76 -12.52
CA GLY A 157 -5.67 13.20 -12.53
C GLY A 157 -5.38 13.76 -11.14
N TYR A 158 -4.50 14.75 -11.08
CA TYR A 158 -4.18 15.53 -9.89
C TYR A 158 -4.02 17.00 -10.32
N ASP A 159 -3.99 17.92 -9.35
CA ASP A 159 -3.75 19.32 -9.67
C ASP A 159 -2.33 19.52 -10.21
N THR A 160 -2.26 20.01 -11.45
CA THR A 160 -1.02 20.26 -12.19
C THR A 160 -0.88 21.72 -12.62
N ALA A 161 -1.72 22.62 -12.08
CA ALA A 161 -1.75 24.03 -12.47
C ALA A 161 -0.40 24.72 -12.21
N LEU A 162 0.13 25.39 -13.24
CA LEU A 162 1.37 26.18 -13.15
C LEU A 162 1.13 27.66 -12.87
N VAL A 163 0.00 28.22 -13.29
CA VAL A 163 -0.30 29.64 -13.17
C VAL A 163 -1.51 29.83 -12.29
N GLY A 164 -1.39 30.69 -11.27
CA GLY A 164 -2.44 30.94 -10.29
C GLY A 164 -2.65 29.78 -9.31
N SER A 165 -1.62 28.96 -9.08
CA SER A 165 -1.69 27.89 -8.09
C SER A 165 -1.45 28.45 -6.69
N GLU A 166 -2.38 28.18 -5.77
CA GLU A 166 -2.23 28.50 -4.34
C GLU A 166 -1.65 27.32 -3.54
N SER A 167 -1.32 26.21 -4.22
CA SER A 167 -0.90 24.96 -3.58
C SER A 167 0.60 24.95 -3.27
N VAL A 168 0.95 24.76 -1.99
CA VAL A 168 2.33 24.55 -1.50
C VAL A 168 2.79 23.09 -1.55
N LYS A 169 2.03 22.18 -2.17
CA LYS A 169 2.33 20.73 -2.20
C LYS A 169 3.71 20.44 -2.79
N SER A 170 4.45 19.55 -2.14
CA SER A 170 5.69 18.96 -2.65
C SER A 170 5.43 17.75 -3.56
N ILE A 171 6.48 17.22 -4.21
CA ILE A 171 6.38 15.96 -4.97
C ILE A 171 6.02 14.80 -4.04
N ASP A 172 6.55 14.78 -2.81
CA ASP A 172 6.21 13.83 -1.77
C ASP A 172 4.73 13.87 -1.41
N ASP A 173 4.14 15.06 -1.22
CA ASP A 173 2.71 15.20 -0.93
C ASP A 173 1.83 14.65 -2.05
N ILE A 174 2.21 14.89 -3.31
CA ILE A 174 1.49 14.38 -4.47
C ILE A 174 1.61 12.85 -4.55
N ALA A 175 2.80 12.30 -4.26
CA ALA A 175 3.04 10.86 -4.22
C ALA A 175 2.24 10.17 -3.11
N ILE A 176 2.22 10.74 -1.89
CA ILE A 176 1.42 10.25 -0.76
C ILE A 176 -0.07 10.26 -1.10
N ALA A 177 -0.55 11.35 -1.71
CA ALA A 177 -1.93 11.45 -2.17
C ALA A 177 -2.27 10.37 -3.21
N PHE A 178 -1.38 10.11 -4.16
CA PHE A 178 -1.55 9.02 -5.14
C PHE A 178 -1.63 7.64 -4.48
N ILE A 179 -0.74 7.34 -3.53
CA ILE A 179 -0.76 6.06 -2.78
C ILE A 179 -2.06 5.92 -1.99
N SER A 180 -2.48 6.98 -1.29
CA SER A 180 -3.73 6.99 -0.52
C SER A 180 -4.93 6.71 -1.43
N LYS A 181 -4.99 7.34 -2.61
CA LYS A 181 -6.04 7.06 -3.60
C LYS A 181 -5.96 5.63 -4.13
N MET A 182 -4.77 5.08 -4.38
CA MET A 182 -4.61 3.67 -4.80
C MET A 182 -5.19 2.71 -3.75
N LYS A 183 -4.92 2.94 -2.45
CA LYS A 183 -5.55 2.17 -1.36
C LYS A 183 -7.06 2.28 -1.37
N SER A 184 -7.56 3.49 -1.62
CA SER A 184 -8.99 3.82 -1.64
C SER A 184 -9.80 3.06 -2.70
N ILE A 185 -9.15 2.59 -3.77
CA ILE A 185 -9.76 1.74 -4.81
C ILE A 185 -9.41 0.25 -4.65
N GLY A 186 -9.03 -0.17 -3.43
CA GLY A 186 -8.84 -1.58 -3.06
C GLY A 186 -7.52 -2.20 -3.54
N ARG A 187 -6.52 -1.39 -3.94
CA ARG A 187 -5.26 -1.93 -4.51
C ARG A 187 -4.32 -2.56 -3.49
N SER A 188 -4.55 -2.33 -2.20
CA SER A 188 -3.82 -2.98 -1.11
C SER A 188 -4.37 -4.37 -0.76
N GLY A 189 -5.52 -4.75 -1.34
CA GLY A 189 -6.14 -6.04 -1.08
C GLY A 189 -5.38 -7.20 -1.76
N PRO A 190 -5.46 -8.42 -1.21
CA PRO A 190 -4.75 -9.60 -1.73
C PRO A 190 -5.22 -10.05 -3.12
N LEU A 191 -6.34 -9.52 -3.60
CA LEU A 191 -6.94 -9.85 -4.90
C LEU A 191 -6.78 -8.72 -5.93
N ALA A 192 -5.97 -7.70 -5.61
CA ALA A 192 -5.62 -6.66 -6.57
C ALA A 192 -4.96 -7.31 -7.79
N LYS A 193 -5.46 -6.99 -8.99
CA LYS A 193 -4.90 -7.50 -10.25
C LYS A 193 -3.49 -6.94 -10.47
N PRO A 194 -2.62 -7.63 -11.21
CA PRO A 194 -1.42 -7.05 -11.83
C PRO A 194 -1.63 -5.62 -12.37
N LEU A 195 -0.57 -4.82 -12.40
CA LEU A 195 -0.64 -3.40 -12.74
C LEU A 195 0.47 -2.98 -13.70
N ILE A 196 0.05 -2.32 -14.79
CA ILE A 196 0.92 -1.51 -15.63
C ILE A 196 0.63 -0.04 -15.40
N LEU A 197 1.69 0.75 -15.20
CA LEU A 197 1.59 2.21 -15.07
C LEU A 197 2.22 2.91 -16.27
N LEU A 198 1.45 3.80 -16.88
CA LEU A 198 1.94 4.72 -17.91
C LEU A 198 2.15 6.08 -17.26
N ALA A 199 3.31 6.70 -17.42
CA ALA A 199 3.55 8.00 -16.82
C ALA A 199 4.29 8.95 -17.77
N HIS A 200 3.79 10.18 -17.87
CA HIS A 200 4.35 11.22 -18.73
C HIS A 200 5.00 12.33 -17.91
N SER A 201 6.22 12.72 -18.26
CA SER A 201 6.93 13.87 -17.69
C SER A 201 6.92 13.87 -16.15
N LEU A 202 6.46 14.95 -15.49
CA LEU A 202 6.36 15.03 -14.01
C LEU A 202 5.58 13.87 -13.40
N GLY A 203 4.57 13.32 -14.09
CA GLY A 203 3.82 12.16 -13.61
C GLY A 203 4.72 10.95 -13.37
N GLY A 204 5.80 10.80 -14.14
CA GLY A 204 6.80 9.75 -13.92
C GLY A 204 7.67 10.00 -12.69
N ILE A 205 7.98 11.26 -12.37
CA ILE A 205 8.72 11.63 -11.16
C ILE A 205 7.86 11.40 -9.91
N VAL A 206 6.59 11.81 -9.95
CA VAL A 206 5.60 11.52 -8.90
C VAL A 206 5.47 10.01 -8.70
N LEU A 207 5.35 9.25 -9.78
CA LEU A 207 5.23 7.80 -9.72
C LEU A 207 6.47 7.13 -9.11
N LYS A 208 7.67 7.56 -9.50
CA LYS A 208 8.92 7.08 -8.88
C LYS A 208 8.95 7.38 -7.38
N GLN A 209 8.58 8.60 -6.99
CA GLN A 209 8.54 8.97 -5.57
C GLN A 209 7.50 8.15 -4.81
N ALA A 210 6.36 7.85 -5.42
CA ALA A 210 5.35 6.96 -4.85
C ALA A 210 5.90 5.53 -4.66
N ILE A 211 6.61 4.98 -5.65
CA ILE A 211 7.24 3.64 -5.55
C ILE A 211 8.28 3.61 -4.42
N VAL A 212 9.13 4.64 -4.32
CA VAL A 212 10.09 4.79 -3.21
C VAL A 212 9.36 4.88 -1.87
N SER A 213 8.30 5.68 -1.78
CA SER A 213 7.52 5.86 -0.55
C SER A 213 6.82 4.57 -0.13
N MET A 214 6.23 3.83 -1.07
CA MET A 214 5.60 2.53 -0.81
C MET A 214 6.61 1.52 -0.25
N SER A 215 7.82 1.46 -0.82
CA SER A 215 8.89 0.57 -0.36
C SER A 215 9.39 0.86 1.07
N ARG A 216 9.16 2.10 1.56
CA ARG A 216 9.58 2.55 2.91
C ARG A 216 8.47 2.47 3.95
N ALA A 217 7.21 2.46 3.52
CA ALA A 217 6.05 2.52 4.41
C ALA A 217 5.66 1.14 4.94
N GLY A 218 6.00 0.06 4.23
CA GLY A 218 5.57 -1.30 4.57
C GLY A 218 4.05 -1.48 4.51
N GLY A 219 3.55 -2.60 5.06
CA GLY A 219 2.12 -2.87 5.16
C GLY A 219 1.38 -2.85 3.82
N SER A 220 0.22 -2.20 3.79
CA SER A 220 -0.68 -2.11 2.62
C SER A 220 -0.08 -1.41 1.40
N ALA A 221 0.86 -0.49 1.61
CA ALA A 221 1.55 0.19 0.52
C ALA A 221 2.50 -0.78 -0.23
N GLU A 222 3.10 -1.73 0.50
CA GLU A 222 3.96 -2.76 -0.09
C GLU A 222 3.16 -3.77 -0.93
N SER A 223 1.93 -4.07 -0.54
CA SER A 223 1.02 -4.90 -1.36
C SER A 223 0.71 -4.25 -2.71
N ILE A 224 0.51 -2.93 -2.73
CA ILE A 224 0.33 -2.17 -3.97
C ILE A 224 1.60 -2.25 -4.81
N LEU A 225 2.78 -2.00 -4.22
CA LEU A 225 4.06 -2.10 -4.91
C LEU A 225 4.30 -3.50 -5.50
N GLY A 226 3.93 -4.55 -4.76
CA GLY A 226 4.04 -5.94 -5.20
C GLY A 226 3.13 -6.31 -6.38
N SER A 227 2.14 -5.49 -6.70
CA SER A 227 1.27 -5.68 -7.86
C SER A 227 1.75 -4.97 -9.14
N ILE A 228 2.86 -4.22 -9.09
CA ILE A 228 3.37 -3.45 -10.24
C ILE A 228 4.34 -4.31 -11.05
N ASP A 229 3.90 -4.75 -12.24
CA ASP A 229 4.70 -5.61 -13.12
C ASP A 229 5.35 -4.85 -14.27
N GLY A 230 4.77 -3.71 -14.68
CA GLY A 230 5.24 -2.96 -15.83
C GLY A 230 5.10 -1.45 -15.71
N LEU A 231 6.07 -0.73 -16.28
CA LEU A 231 6.10 0.73 -16.35
C LEU A 231 6.40 1.18 -17.78
N VAL A 232 5.66 2.18 -18.26
CA VAL A 232 5.96 2.88 -19.51
C VAL A 232 6.17 4.35 -19.22
N PHE A 233 7.41 4.82 -19.40
CA PHE A 233 7.81 6.20 -19.12
C PHE A 233 7.90 7.00 -20.42
N PHE A 234 7.12 8.08 -20.51
CA PHE A 234 7.12 9.00 -21.65
C PHE A 234 7.82 10.30 -21.29
N GLY A 235 9.04 10.51 -21.79
CA GLY A 235 9.80 11.74 -21.60
C GLY A 235 9.98 12.13 -20.13
N VAL A 236 10.14 11.14 -19.25
CA VAL A 236 10.29 11.41 -17.80
C VAL A 236 11.68 12.01 -17.56
N PRO A 237 11.80 13.19 -16.93
CA PRO A 237 13.07 13.90 -16.82
C PRO A 237 13.93 13.34 -15.67
N ASN A 238 14.46 12.13 -15.82
CA ASN A 238 15.17 11.41 -14.77
C ASN A 238 16.45 12.14 -14.29
N ARG A 239 17.02 13.00 -15.14
CA ARG A 239 18.21 13.82 -14.83
C ARG A 239 17.93 15.32 -14.97
N GLY A 240 16.65 15.68 -15.02
CA GLY A 240 16.15 17.03 -15.20
C GLY A 240 15.75 17.36 -16.63
N MET A 241 15.18 18.55 -16.81
CA MET A 241 14.68 19.09 -18.06
C MET A 241 14.98 20.58 -18.19
N LYS A 242 14.80 21.14 -19.39
CA LYS A 242 14.96 22.57 -19.61
C LYS A 242 13.80 23.35 -19.01
N VAL A 243 13.96 23.90 -17.82
CA VAL A 243 12.88 24.62 -17.09
C VAL A 243 12.89 26.15 -17.24
N SER A 244 13.87 26.73 -17.95
CA SER A 244 14.05 28.20 -18.02
C SER A 244 12.85 28.97 -18.60
N HIS A 245 12.00 28.31 -19.38
CA HIS A 245 10.77 28.87 -19.94
C HIS A 245 9.56 28.77 -18.99
N LEU A 246 9.65 27.91 -17.96
CA LEU A 246 8.62 27.68 -16.95
C LEU A 246 8.87 28.52 -15.69
N LEU A 247 10.13 28.76 -15.31
CA LEU A 247 10.48 29.54 -14.11
C LEU A 247 9.78 30.91 -14.05
N PRO A 248 9.73 31.72 -15.13
CA PRO A 248 9.03 33.01 -15.10
C PRO A 248 7.50 32.89 -14.93
N MET A 249 6.94 31.69 -15.14
CA MET A 249 5.51 31.45 -14.90
C MET A 249 5.23 31.29 -13.41
N VAL A 250 6.21 30.88 -12.61
CA VAL A 250 6.05 30.48 -11.21
C VAL A 250 6.89 31.31 -10.23
N GLU A 251 7.60 32.34 -10.68
CA GLU A 251 8.63 33.07 -9.92
C GLU A 251 8.18 33.59 -8.54
N ASP A 252 6.87 33.81 -8.35
CA ASP A 252 6.24 34.24 -7.08
C ASP A 252 5.15 33.28 -6.56
N GLN A 253 5.08 32.06 -7.11
CA GLN A 253 4.02 31.11 -6.77
C GLN A 253 4.49 30.01 -5.81
N PRO A 254 3.61 29.52 -4.92
CA PRO A 254 3.87 28.39 -4.02
C PRO A 254 4.43 27.12 -4.68
N ASN A 255 4.11 26.88 -5.95
CA ASN A 255 4.52 25.69 -6.70
C ASN A 255 5.89 25.83 -7.40
N ALA A 256 6.58 26.98 -7.27
CA ALA A 256 7.90 27.21 -7.86
C ALA A 256 8.95 26.14 -7.51
N PRO A 257 9.03 25.63 -6.25
CA PRO A 257 9.99 24.61 -5.88
C PRO A 257 9.88 23.32 -6.71
N ILE A 258 8.66 22.91 -7.10
CA ILE A 258 8.46 21.72 -7.96
C ILE A 258 9.15 21.93 -9.31
N VAL A 259 9.00 23.11 -9.91
CA VAL A 259 9.60 23.42 -11.22
C VAL A 259 11.13 23.49 -11.10
N GLN A 260 11.66 24.05 -10.00
CA GLN A 260 13.09 24.09 -9.75
C GLN A 260 13.69 22.69 -9.59
N LEU A 261 13.01 21.78 -8.88
CA LEU A 261 13.47 20.38 -8.73
C LEU A 261 13.58 19.63 -10.05
N LEU A 262 12.84 20.05 -11.08
CA LEU A 262 12.90 19.48 -12.43
C LEU A 262 14.10 19.99 -13.25
N SER A 263 14.89 20.96 -12.76
CA SER A 263 16.05 21.46 -13.50
C SER A 263 17.15 20.41 -13.65
N ALA A 264 17.94 20.52 -14.71
CA ALA A 264 19.15 19.70 -14.88
C ALA A 264 20.10 19.85 -13.67
N GLY A 265 20.65 18.73 -13.18
CA GLY A 265 21.57 18.72 -12.04
C GLY A 265 20.92 18.73 -10.65
N SER A 266 19.62 18.44 -10.56
CA SER A 266 18.91 18.30 -9.29
C SER A 266 19.38 17.07 -8.50
N ASP A 267 19.93 17.27 -7.30
CA ASP A 267 20.34 16.20 -6.38
C ASP A 267 19.16 15.30 -5.98
N TYR A 268 17.97 15.90 -5.86
CA TYR A 268 16.73 15.17 -5.60
C TYR A 268 16.45 14.14 -6.70
N LEU A 269 16.54 14.55 -7.98
CA LEU A 269 16.29 13.64 -9.10
C LEU A 269 17.35 12.54 -9.17
N HIS A 270 18.62 12.85 -8.88
CA HIS A 270 19.67 11.84 -8.82
C HIS A 270 19.38 10.79 -7.73
N SER A 271 19.07 11.25 -6.52
CA SER A 271 18.76 10.37 -5.39
C SER A 271 17.51 9.52 -5.66
N LEU A 272 16.47 10.12 -6.23
CA LEU A 272 15.24 9.43 -6.60
C LEU A 272 15.49 8.36 -7.68
N ASP A 273 16.27 8.68 -8.71
CA ASP A 273 16.60 7.73 -9.78
C ASP A 273 17.37 6.52 -9.25
N GLU A 274 18.33 6.74 -8.34
CA GLU A 274 19.11 5.67 -7.71
C GLU A 274 18.23 4.75 -6.85
N GLN A 275 17.43 5.33 -5.96
CA GLN A 275 16.53 4.58 -5.08
C GLN A 275 15.48 3.79 -5.87
N PHE A 276 14.83 4.43 -6.83
CA PHE A 276 13.86 3.79 -7.70
C PHE A 276 14.48 2.65 -8.52
N SER A 277 15.69 2.84 -9.05
CA SER A 277 16.37 1.80 -9.83
C SER A 277 16.64 0.55 -9.00
N GLY A 278 17.10 0.72 -7.75
CA GLY A 278 17.28 -0.40 -6.83
C GLY A 278 15.99 -1.20 -6.62
N ILE A 279 14.87 -0.51 -6.40
CA ILE A 279 13.55 -1.12 -6.20
C ILE A 279 13.08 -1.84 -7.46
N ALA A 280 13.14 -1.18 -8.62
CA ALA A 280 12.65 -1.72 -9.88
C ALA A 280 13.41 -2.98 -10.32
N THR A 281 14.74 -3.00 -10.18
CA THR A 281 15.56 -4.19 -10.47
C THR A 281 15.18 -5.34 -9.55
N HIS A 282 15.05 -5.07 -8.24
CA HIS A 282 14.74 -6.12 -7.28
C HIS A 282 13.35 -6.72 -7.53
N ARG A 283 12.37 -5.88 -7.87
CA ARG A 283 11.00 -6.30 -8.12
C ARG A 283 10.79 -6.85 -9.53
N SER A 284 11.83 -6.96 -10.34
CA SER A 284 11.76 -7.40 -11.74
C SER A 284 10.74 -6.59 -12.56
N ILE A 285 10.57 -5.29 -12.24
CA ILE A 285 9.61 -4.43 -12.93
C ILE A 285 10.08 -4.20 -14.35
N GLN A 286 9.21 -4.48 -15.32
CA GLN A 286 9.52 -4.32 -16.73
C GLN A 286 9.33 -2.86 -17.15
N ILE A 287 10.40 -2.21 -17.60
CA ILE A 287 10.39 -0.78 -17.92
C ILE A 287 10.62 -0.54 -19.42
N LEU A 288 9.67 0.17 -20.06
CA LEU A 288 9.81 0.76 -21.39
C LEU A 288 10.00 2.28 -21.26
N SER A 289 11.13 2.80 -21.75
CA SER A 289 11.34 4.26 -21.84
C SER A 289 11.10 4.78 -23.26
N VAL A 290 10.18 5.72 -23.40
CA VAL A 290 9.80 6.39 -24.63
C VAL A 290 10.30 7.83 -24.59
N TYR A 291 11.07 8.27 -25.59
CA TYR A 291 11.71 9.59 -25.60
C TYR A 291 11.41 10.39 -26.87
N GLU A 292 11.39 11.72 -26.73
CA GLU A 292 11.15 12.67 -27.82
C GLU A 292 12.36 12.79 -28.77
N THR A 293 12.10 13.00 -30.06
CA THR A 293 13.13 13.31 -31.07
C THR A 293 12.93 14.67 -31.73
N LYS A 294 11.78 15.34 -31.50
CA LYS A 294 11.51 16.70 -32.01
C LYS A 294 11.53 17.73 -30.88
N THR A 295 11.99 18.93 -31.19
CA THR A 295 11.96 20.06 -30.24
C THR A 295 10.53 20.52 -29.99
N SER A 296 10.19 20.93 -28.77
CA SER A 296 8.89 21.51 -28.40
C SER A 296 8.91 23.05 -28.45
N PRO A 297 7.80 23.72 -28.82
CA PRO A 297 7.70 25.18 -28.65
C PRO A 297 7.68 25.53 -27.16
N THR A 298 8.58 26.42 -26.74
CA THR A 298 8.63 26.89 -25.34
C THR A 298 7.49 27.87 -25.02
N THR A 299 7.20 28.04 -23.74
CA THR A 299 6.22 29.02 -23.25
C THR A 299 6.81 30.43 -23.29
N GLN A 300 6.02 31.38 -23.78
CA GLN A 300 6.35 32.79 -23.79
C GLN A 300 5.11 33.60 -23.42
N LYS A 301 5.32 34.71 -22.70
CA LYS A 301 4.26 35.67 -22.38
C LYS A 301 3.97 36.51 -23.62
N THR A 302 2.72 36.52 -24.07
CA THR A 302 2.29 37.36 -25.20
C THR A 302 2.28 38.83 -24.80
N LYS A 303 2.18 39.73 -25.79
CA LYS A 303 2.00 41.18 -25.57
C LYS A 303 0.75 41.52 -24.74
N SER A 304 -0.25 40.62 -24.71
CA SER A 304 -1.47 40.74 -23.90
C SER A 304 -1.31 40.18 -22.47
N GLY A 305 -0.11 39.74 -22.08
CA GLY A 305 0.16 39.20 -20.75
C GLY A 305 -0.21 37.72 -20.54
N GLN A 306 -0.73 37.03 -21.56
CA GLN A 306 -1.10 35.62 -21.48
C GLN A 306 0.05 34.68 -21.86
N TRP A 307 0.19 33.56 -21.17
CA TRP A 307 1.19 32.55 -21.49
C TRP A 307 0.73 31.67 -22.67
N GLN A 308 1.56 31.55 -23.70
CA GLN A 308 1.29 30.69 -24.86
C GLN A 308 2.53 29.90 -25.28
N ARG A 309 2.30 28.71 -25.88
CA ARG A 309 3.35 27.85 -26.44
C ARG A 309 3.73 28.30 -27.86
N GLY A 310 4.34 29.47 -27.95
CA GLY A 310 4.79 30.10 -29.20
C GLY A 310 6.23 30.59 -29.19
N GLY A 311 6.99 30.27 -28.13
CA GLY A 311 8.39 30.65 -27.99
C GLY A 311 9.35 29.79 -28.82
N PRO A 312 10.67 30.08 -28.75
CA PRO A 312 11.70 29.31 -29.45
C PRO A 312 11.60 27.81 -29.16
N ARG A 313 11.81 26.98 -30.18
CA ARG A 313 11.73 25.53 -29.98
C ARG A 313 12.97 25.02 -29.24
N ALA A 314 12.78 24.10 -28.31
CA ALA A 314 13.87 23.42 -27.60
C ALA A 314 13.51 21.95 -27.33
N LEU A 315 14.51 21.09 -27.31
CA LEU A 315 14.37 19.76 -26.73
C LEU A 315 14.19 19.94 -25.22
N LEU A 316 13.09 19.46 -24.65
CA LEU A 316 12.77 19.73 -23.25
C LEU A 316 13.47 18.72 -22.35
N VAL A 317 13.45 17.45 -22.76
CA VAL A 317 14.10 16.34 -22.08
C VAL A 317 15.05 15.68 -23.06
N ASP A 318 16.36 15.75 -22.78
CA ASP A 318 17.33 15.05 -23.61
C ASP A 318 17.21 13.52 -23.45
N LYS A 319 17.74 12.78 -24.43
CA LYS A 319 17.66 11.31 -24.46
C LYS A 319 18.22 10.64 -23.20
N ALA A 320 19.31 11.16 -22.62
CA ALA A 320 19.92 10.56 -21.44
C ALA A 320 19.09 10.79 -20.17
N SER A 321 18.36 11.92 -20.10
CA SER A 321 17.36 12.18 -19.07
C SER A 321 16.07 11.38 -19.29
N GLY A 322 15.63 11.21 -20.54
CA GLY A 322 14.38 10.52 -20.90
C GLY A 322 14.40 8.99 -20.79
N ILE A 323 15.59 8.37 -20.67
CA ILE A 323 15.74 6.91 -20.55
C ILE A 323 16.02 6.52 -19.10
N GLN A 324 15.20 5.62 -18.56
CA GLN A 324 15.42 5.02 -17.25
C GLN A 324 16.57 3.99 -17.30
N ARG A 325 17.47 4.00 -16.29
CA ARG A 325 18.65 3.11 -16.23
C ARG A 325 18.33 1.62 -16.42
N ASN A 326 17.24 1.16 -15.85
CA ASN A 326 16.82 -0.25 -15.87
C ASN A 326 15.79 -0.56 -16.96
N SER A 327 15.70 0.28 -17.99
CA SER A 327 14.80 0.01 -19.10
C SER A 327 15.23 -1.25 -19.84
N ILE A 328 14.33 -2.22 -19.92
CA ILE A 328 14.55 -3.42 -20.73
C ILE A 328 14.35 -3.12 -22.23
N GLN A 329 13.60 -2.06 -22.53
CA GLN A 329 13.36 -1.58 -23.88
C GLN A 329 13.33 -0.05 -23.90
N THR A 330 13.84 0.53 -24.98
CA THR A 330 13.73 1.98 -25.25
C THR A 330 13.16 2.21 -26.62
N MET A 331 12.35 3.25 -26.78
CA MET A 331 11.66 3.56 -28.03
C MET A 331 11.75 5.07 -28.34
N PRO A 332 12.33 5.47 -29.48
CA PRO A 332 12.17 6.83 -29.99
C PRO A 332 10.77 7.00 -30.57
N VAL A 333 10.15 8.15 -30.36
CA VAL A 333 8.91 8.55 -31.07
C VAL A 333 9.19 9.87 -31.77
N ASP A 334 8.83 9.96 -33.05
CA ASP A 334 9.08 11.13 -33.88
C ASP A 334 8.13 12.31 -33.59
N GLU A 335 8.05 12.71 -32.33
CA GLU A 335 7.18 13.76 -31.83
C GLU A 335 7.88 14.66 -30.81
N ASP A 336 7.24 15.80 -30.51
CA ASP A 336 7.66 16.68 -29.44
C ASP A 336 7.16 16.19 -28.06
N HIS A 337 7.78 16.65 -26.98
CA HIS A 337 7.46 16.27 -25.59
C HIS A 337 5.97 16.29 -25.25
N SER A 338 5.22 17.19 -25.89
CA SER A 338 3.80 17.41 -25.62
C SER A 338 2.87 16.52 -26.44
N ASN A 339 3.35 15.94 -27.52
CA ASN A 339 2.62 15.03 -28.40
C ASN A 339 3.06 13.56 -28.22
N LEU A 340 4.10 13.30 -27.42
CA LEU A 340 4.68 11.98 -27.14
C LEU A 340 3.69 10.88 -26.68
N VAL A 341 2.51 11.28 -26.19
CA VAL A 341 1.45 10.39 -25.67
C VAL A 341 0.13 10.50 -26.44
N LYS A 342 0.09 11.27 -27.53
CA LYS A 342 -1.13 11.64 -28.28
C LYS A 342 -1.29 10.88 -29.59
N PHE A 343 -1.21 9.56 -29.50
CA PHE A 343 -1.26 8.67 -30.66
C PHE A 343 -2.58 8.74 -31.44
N GLY A 344 -2.49 8.56 -32.76
CA GLY A 344 -3.63 8.40 -33.66
C GLY A 344 -4.19 6.96 -33.67
N ALA A 345 -5.30 6.77 -34.38
CA ALA A 345 -5.94 5.44 -34.49
C ALA A 345 -5.02 4.39 -35.13
N ASP A 346 -4.31 4.75 -36.20
CA ASP A 346 -3.44 3.86 -36.98
C ASP A 346 -1.95 4.04 -36.67
N ASP A 347 -1.64 4.54 -35.47
CA ASP A 347 -0.27 4.85 -35.06
C ASP A 347 0.53 3.58 -34.76
N GLN A 348 1.69 3.41 -35.40
CA GLN A 348 2.55 2.23 -35.23
C GLN A 348 3.30 2.25 -33.90
N ASP A 349 3.66 3.43 -33.38
CA ASP A 349 4.36 3.56 -32.11
C ASP A 349 3.43 3.15 -30.95
N CYS A 350 2.14 3.48 -31.07
CA CYS A 350 1.10 3.00 -30.16
C CYS A 350 0.99 1.47 -30.17
N GLN A 351 1.11 0.82 -31.34
CA GLN A 351 1.07 -0.63 -31.44
C GLN A 351 2.25 -1.27 -30.69
N ALA A 352 3.45 -0.71 -30.82
CA ALA A 352 4.64 -1.21 -30.14
C ALA A 352 4.50 -1.14 -28.60
N ILE A 353 3.89 -0.06 -28.09
CA ILE A 353 3.58 0.08 -26.65
C ILE A 353 2.57 -0.98 -26.21
N ILE A 354 1.49 -1.19 -26.97
CA ILE A 354 0.48 -2.22 -26.67
C ILE A 354 1.11 -3.62 -26.70
N SER A 355 2.00 -3.90 -27.66
CA SER A 355 2.74 -5.17 -27.72
C SER A 355 3.64 -5.39 -26.50
N PHE A 356 4.30 -4.33 -26.00
CA PHE A 356 5.04 -4.41 -24.74
C PHE A 356 4.10 -4.74 -23.57
N MET A 357 2.94 -4.06 -23.47
CA MET A 357 1.97 -4.29 -22.40
C MET A 357 1.38 -5.70 -22.44
N ASN A 358 1.08 -6.24 -23.63
CA ASN A 358 0.64 -7.63 -23.81
C ASN A 358 1.68 -8.62 -23.31
N ARG A 359 2.95 -8.42 -23.65
CA ARG A 359 4.02 -9.30 -23.18
C ARG A 359 4.13 -9.29 -21.65
N VAL A 360 4.04 -8.13 -21.01
CA VAL A 360 4.02 -8.04 -19.55
C VAL A 360 2.82 -8.80 -18.97
N ALA A 361 1.61 -8.62 -19.51
CA ALA A 361 0.40 -9.29 -19.04
C ALA A 361 0.47 -10.84 -19.18
N GLU A 362 1.05 -11.33 -20.29
CA GLU A 362 1.25 -12.76 -20.53
C GLU A 362 2.27 -13.38 -19.55
N GLU A 363 3.37 -12.67 -19.28
CA GLU A 363 4.42 -13.14 -18.36
C GLU A 363 3.95 -13.15 -16.89
N THR A 364 3.00 -12.29 -16.52
CA THR A 364 2.41 -12.25 -15.17
C THR A 364 1.30 -13.30 -14.96
N SER A 365 0.79 -13.94 -16.02
CA SER A 365 -0.26 -14.96 -15.89
C SER A 365 0.28 -16.24 -15.22
N PRO A 366 -0.38 -16.79 -14.19
CA PRO A 366 0.02 -18.08 -13.62
C PRO A 366 -0.07 -19.15 -14.71
N THR A 367 1.06 -19.76 -15.06
CA THR A 367 1.13 -20.83 -16.06
C THR A 367 0.40 -22.06 -15.50
N GLU A 368 -0.77 -22.39 -16.04
CA GLU A 368 -1.37 -23.70 -15.81
C GLU A 368 -0.41 -24.79 -16.32
N PRO A 369 -0.08 -25.81 -15.51
CA PRO A 369 0.69 -26.94 -16.02
C PRO A 369 -0.16 -27.69 -17.05
N GLY A 370 0.32 -27.75 -18.29
CA GLY A 370 -0.39 -28.40 -19.39
C GLY A 370 -0.66 -29.90 -19.15
N PRO A 371 -1.64 -30.52 -19.85
CA PRO A 371 -2.22 -31.82 -19.48
C PRO A 371 -1.32 -33.06 -19.64
N ASP A 372 -0.04 -32.93 -20.01
CA ASP A 372 0.71 -34.04 -20.63
C ASP A 372 1.91 -34.59 -19.83
N GLU A 373 2.12 -34.19 -18.57
CA GLU A 373 3.28 -34.64 -17.78
C GLU A 373 2.96 -35.37 -16.45
N LEU A 374 1.94 -36.23 -16.44
CA LEU A 374 1.76 -37.23 -15.38
C LEU A 374 1.62 -38.63 -15.96
N ARG A 375 2.71 -39.12 -16.56
CA ARG A 375 2.88 -40.55 -16.86
C ARG A 375 4.17 -41.07 -16.22
N ARG A 376 4.11 -41.37 -14.92
CA ARG A 376 5.05 -42.31 -14.27
C ARG A 376 4.33 -43.62 -13.92
N PRO A 377 5.02 -44.78 -14.04
CA PRO A 377 4.38 -46.09 -13.97
C PRO A 377 4.35 -46.65 -12.53
N GLY A 378 3.23 -47.27 -12.17
CA GLY A 378 3.20 -48.33 -11.14
C GLY A 378 2.39 -48.06 -9.88
N LYS A 379 1.10 -48.45 -9.90
CA LYS A 379 0.56 -49.60 -9.14
C LYS A 379 -0.95 -49.67 -9.38
N LYS A 380 -1.39 -50.72 -10.06
CA LYS A 380 -2.80 -51.06 -10.27
C LYS A 380 -3.47 -51.25 -8.91
N LYS A 381 -4.24 -50.28 -8.44
CA LYS A 381 -5.38 -50.50 -7.54
C LYS A 381 -6.66 -50.27 -8.35
N GLY A 382 -7.59 -51.21 -8.22
CA GLY A 382 -8.71 -51.39 -9.12
C GLY A 382 -9.53 -50.13 -9.35
N ARG A 383 -9.86 -49.88 -10.62
CA ARG A 383 -10.95 -49.00 -11.03
C ARG A 383 -12.25 -49.55 -10.42
N SER A 384 -12.66 -48.98 -9.29
CA SER A 384 -14.08 -48.93 -8.98
C SER A 384 -14.65 -47.75 -9.78
N LYS A 385 -15.60 -48.01 -10.66
CA LYS A 385 -16.39 -46.97 -11.33
C LYS A 385 -17.23 -46.28 -10.25
N SER A 386 -16.74 -45.23 -9.60
CA SER A 386 -17.62 -44.33 -8.85
C SER A 386 -18.32 -43.40 -9.85
N LYS A 387 -19.65 -43.49 -9.89
CA LYS A 387 -20.52 -42.50 -10.52
C LYS A 387 -20.09 -41.11 -10.05
N HIS A 388 -19.97 -40.14 -10.96
CA HIS A 388 -20.06 -38.73 -10.59
C HIS A 388 -21.45 -38.51 -9.97
N GLN A 389 -21.53 -38.53 -8.64
CA GLN A 389 -22.61 -37.88 -7.91
C GLN A 389 -22.27 -36.39 -7.91
N GLY A 390 -23.18 -35.55 -8.39
CA GLY A 390 -23.04 -34.10 -8.28
C GLY A 390 -22.89 -33.70 -6.81
N GLU A 391 -22.08 -32.67 -6.55
CA GLU A 391 -21.93 -32.12 -5.20
C GLU A 391 -23.30 -31.65 -4.67
N SER A 392 -23.64 -31.99 -3.42
CA SER A 392 -24.91 -31.57 -2.83
C SER A 392 -24.89 -30.06 -2.54
N GLU A 393 -26.04 -29.41 -2.68
CA GLU A 393 -26.20 -27.96 -2.38
C GLU A 393 -25.72 -27.63 -0.95
N GLU A 394 -26.01 -28.49 0.01
CA GLU A 394 -25.59 -28.36 1.41
C GLU A 394 -24.05 -28.37 1.56
N SER A 395 -23.33 -29.16 0.76
CA SER A 395 -21.86 -29.15 0.72
C SER A 395 -21.33 -27.81 0.19
N VAL A 396 -21.97 -27.26 -0.86
CA VAL A 396 -21.57 -25.98 -1.46
C VAL A 396 -21.82 -24.83 -0.48
N ILE A 397 -22.97 -24.82 0.21
CA ILE A 397 -23.30 -23.82 1.24
C ILE A 397 -22.28 -23.87 2.37
N SER A 398 -21.93 -25.06 2.85
CA SER A 398 -20.93 -25.23 3.92
C SER A 398 -19.57 -24.64 3.50
N LYS A 399 -19.08 -24.96 2.30
CA LYS A 399 -17.85 -24.39 1.74
C LYS A 399 -17.92 -22.86 1.61
N MET A 400 -19.04 -22.34 1.10
CA MET A 400 -19.27 -20.91 0.95
C MET A 400 -19.16 -20.19 2.30
N THR A 401 -19.90 -20.65 3.30
CA THR A 401 -19.91 -20.05 4.63
C THR A 401 -18.55 -20.17 5.33
N GLN A 402 -17.86 -21.31 5.18
CA GLN A 402 -16.53 -21.51 5.73
C GLN A 402 -15.50 -20.58 5.08
N SER A 403 -15.59 -20.34 3.77
CA SER A 403 -14.68 -19.43 3.05
C SER A 403 -14.86 -17.95 3.43
N LEU A 404 -15.97 -17.59 4.09
CA LEU A 404 -16.19 -16.25 4.64
C LEU A 404 -15.62 -16.08 6.06
N ASN A 405 -15.30 -17.19 6.75
CA ASN A 405 -14.75 -17.14 8.10
C ASN A 405 -13.25 -16.83 8.08
N ILE A 406 -12.91 -15.55 8.16
CA ILE A 406 -11.54 -15.08 8.38
C ILE A 406 -11.38 -14.75 9.87
N ASP A 407 -10.70 -15.62 10.60
CA ASP A 407 -10.59 -15.56 12.07
C ASP A 407 -10.08 -14.19 12.57
N GLU A 408 -9.16 -13.57 11.84
CA GLU A 408 -8.56 -12.27 12.17
C GLU A 408 -9.59 -11.14 12.27
N THR A 409 -10.66 -11.20 11.48
CA THR A 409 -11.66 -10.11 11.39
C THR A 409 -12.45 -9.91 12.69
N GLY A 410 -12.51 -10.93 13.57
CA GLY A 410 -13.14 -10.85 14.88
C GLY A 410 -12.18 -10.57 16.05
N LEU A 411 -10.85 -10.68 15.85
CA LEU A 411 -9.88 -10.63 16.95
C LEU A 411 -9.83 -9.29 17.66
N ARG A 412 -9.98 -8.17 16.93
CA ARG A 412 -9.88 -6.84 17.53
C ARG A 412 -10.90 -6.62 18.65
N LEU A 413 -12.14 -7.07 18.48
CA LEU A 413 -13.16 -7.01 19.53
C LEU A 413 -12.74 -7.80 20.79
N ALA A 414 -12.05 -8.93 20.62
CA ALA A 414 -11.55 -9.72 21.74
C ALA A 414 -10.45 -8.97 22.51
N GLU A 415 -9.54 -8.30 21.80
CA GLU A 415 -8.39 -7.57 22.34
C GLU A 415 -8.74 -6.27 23.07
N VAL A 416 -9.82 -5.59 22.65
CA VAL A 416 -10.26 -4.35 23.31
C VAL A 416 -10.54 -4.62 24.80
N GLN A 417 -10.03 -3.77 25.69
CA GLN A 417 -10.24 -3.93 27.13
C GLN A 417 -11.74 -3.85 27.48
N THR A 418 -12.19 -4.65 28.45
CA THR A 418 -13.53 -4.51 29.03
C THR A 418 -13.61 -3.26 29.89
N GLN A 419 -14.81 -2.68 30.03
CA GLN A 419 -14.96 -1.49 30.86
C GLN A 419 -14.55 -1.73 32.32
N TYR A 420 -14.11 -0.67 32.99
CA TYR A 420 -13.70 -0.73 34.39
C TYR A 420 -14.94 -0.69 35.28
N TYR A 421 -15.25 -1.76 36.02
CA TYR A 421 -16.44 -1.85 36.88
C TYR A 421 -17.73 -1.37 36.17
N SER A 422 -18.41 -0.35 36.71
CA SER A 422 -19.68 0.20 36.23
C SER A 422 -19.51 1.48 35.40
N THR A 423 -18.37 1.64 34.74
CA THR A 423 -18.14 2.78 33.84
C THR A 423 -19.02 2.68 32.58
N PHE A 424 -19.29 3.82 31.93
CA PHE A 424 -20.11 3.95 30.72
C PHE A 424 -21.62 3.78 30.87
N GLU A 425 -22.15 3.59 32.08
CA GLU A 425 -23.62 3.44 32.29
C GLU A 425 -24.44 4.64 31.82
N TRP A 426 -23.81 5.82 31.78
CA TRP A 426 -24.40 7.08 31.30
C TRP A 426 -24.98 6.97 29.90
N ILE A 427 -24.43 6.13 29.00
CA ILE A 427 -24.92 6.01 27.62
C ILE A 427 -26.36 5.51 27.54
N PHE A 428 -26.79 4.75 28.54
CA PHE A 428 -28.18 4.30 28.63
C PHE A 428 -28.99 5.25 29.51
N SER A 429 -28.46 5.80 30.60
CA SER A 429 -29.27 6.59 31.53
C SER A 429 -29.54 8.03 31.09
N ASP A 430 -28.67 8.61 30.27
CA ASP A 430 -28.81 9.99 29.79
C ASP A 430 -29.69 10.04 28.55
N GLU A 431 -30.88 10.64 28.68
CA GLU A 431 -31.86 10.75 27.60
C GLU A 431 -31.42 11.76 26.52
N ASP A 432 -30.61 12.77 26.88
CA ASP A 432 -30.17 13.82 25.95
C ASP A 432 -29.23 13.27 24.87
N LEU A 433 -28.61 12.11 25.11
CA LEU A 433 -27.77 11.41 24.14
C LEU A 433 -28.57 10.71 23.04
N GLY A 434 -29.86 10.46 23.27
CA GLY A 434 -30.74 9.82 22.28
C GLY A 434 -30.36 8.38 21.90
N PHE A 435 -29.44 7.72 22.61
CA PHE A 435 -29.00 6.36 22.28
C PHE A 435 -30.12 5.34 22.39
N ARG A 436 -30.94 5.40 23.46
CA ARG A 436 -32.12 4.52 23.62
C ARG A 436 -33.17 4.75 22.54
N SER A 437 -33.54 6.01 22.28
CA SER A 437 -34.48 6.35 21.21
C SER A 437 -33.96 5.91 19.83
N TRP A 438 -32.65 6.01 19.60
CA TRP A 438 -32.04 5.49 18.39
C TRP A 438 -32.08 3.95 18.34
N LEU A 439 -31.85 3.24 19.45
CA LEU A 439 -31.97 1.78 19.51
C LEU A 439 -33.40 1.30 19.23
N GLU A 440 -34.41 2.08 19.61
CA GLU A 440 -35.83 1.77 19.40
C GLU A 440 -36.39 2.27 18.05
N SER A 441 -35.62 3.02 17.26
CA SER A 441 -36.04 3.41 15.92
C SER A 441 -36.10 2.19 14.95
N PRO A 442 -36.61 2.30 13.73
CA PRO A 442 -36.47 1.21 12.75
C PRO A 442 -35.12 1.21 12.01
N GLN A 443 -34.42 2.34 11.93
CA GLN A 443 -33.19 2.51 11.15
C GLN A 443 -32.45 3.79 11.56
N GLY A 444 -31.21 3.95 11.09
CA GLY A 444 -30.45 5.20 11.21
C GLY A 444 -29.02 5.00 11.68
N LEU A 445 -28.27 6.11 11.69
CA LEU A 445 -26.87 6.16 12.10
C LEU A 445 -26.76 6.76 13.52
N TYR A 446 -25.82 6.26 14.31
CA TYR A 446 -25.43 6.84 15.59
C TYR A 446 -23.90 6.96 15.66
N TRP A 447 -23.39 8.15 15.93
CA TRP A 447 -21.96 8.43 15.87
C TRP A 447 -21.35 8.70 17.25
N ILE A 448 -20.41 7.85 17.64
CA ILE A 448 -19.61 7.99 18.87
C ILE A 448 -18.27 8.61 18.50
N SER A 449 -18.11 9.90 18.81
CA SER A 449 -16.88 10.64 18.52
C SER A 449 -16.05 10.88 19.79
N GLY A 450 -14.77 11.22 19.64
CA GLY A 450 -13.96 11.60 20.80
C GLY A 450 -12.45 11.62 20.57
N LYS A 451 -11.75 12.28 21.50
CA LYS A 451 -10.28 12.38 21.50
C LYS A 451 -9.61 10.99 21.46
N PRO A 452 -8.41 10.86 20.90
CA PRO A 452 -7.64 9.62 20.98
C PRO A 452 -7.47 9.17 22.44
N GLY A 453 -7.63 7.87 22.73
CA GLY A 453 -7.48 7.34 24.09
C GLY A 453 -8.58 7.71 25.08
N SER A 454 -9.72 8.26 24.65
CA SER A 454 -10.89 8.58 25.50
C SER A 454 -11.77 7.38 25.86
N GLY A 455 -11.50 6.18 25.33
CA GLY A 455 -12.26 4.96 25.65
C GLY A 455 -13.37 4.58 24.67
N LYS A 456 -13.43 5.17 23.47
CA LYS A 456 -14.43 4.86 22.41
C LYS A 456 -14.59 3.35 22.14
N SER A 457 -13.50 2.64 21.87
CA SER A 457 -13.53 1.20 21.60
C SER A 457 -14.04 0.39 22.79
N THR A 458 -13.68 0.80 24.01
CA THR A 458 -14.17 0.17 25.25
C THR A 458 -15.67 0.39 25.42
N LEU A 459 -16.17 1.61 25.16
CA LEU A 459 -17.60 1.91 25.12
C LEU A 459 -18.33 1.09 24.05
N MET A 460 -17.79 0.99 22.83
CA MET A 460 -18.34 0.19 21.74
C MET A 460 -18.46 -1.29 22.11
N LYS A 461 -17.43 -1.86 22.76
CA LYS A 461 -17.46 -3.24 23.26
C LYS A 461 -18.50 -3.43 24.36
N PHE A 462 -18.65 -2.45 25.26
CA PHE A 462 -19.66 -2.46 26.32
C PHE A 462 -21.08 -2.49 25.72
N ILE A 463 -21.45 -1.48 24.92
CA ILE A 463 -22.82 -1.36 24.38
C ILE A 463 -23.18 -2.52 23.48
N ARG A 464 -22.23 -3.07 22.70
CA ARG A 464 -22.48 -4.24 21.83
C ARG A 464 -22.85 -5.49 22.62
N ARG A 465 -22.36 -5.63 23.85
CA ARG A 465 -22.58 -6.81 24.72
C ARG A 465 -23.72 -6.60 25.72
N ASP A 466 -24.16 -5.37 25.90
CA ASP A 466 -25.17 -5.04 26.90
C ASP A 466 -26.57 -5.55 26.49
N PRO A 467 -27.32 -6.21 27.40
CA PRO A 467 -28.67 -6.69 27.12
C PRO A 467 -29.66 -5.59 26.71
N ARG A 468 -29.51 -4.35 27.20
CA ARG A 468 -30.41 -3.23 26.87
C ARG A 468 -30.33 -2.87 25.39
N THR A 469 -29.16 -3.02 24.77
CA THR A 469 -28.98 -2.85 23.32
C THR A 469 -29.84 -3.85 22.55
N HIS A 470 -29.79 -5.13 22.94
CA HIS A 470 -30.59 -6.16 22.30
C HIS A 470 -32.10 -5.92 22.48
N GLN A 471 -32.52 -5.49 23.68
CA GLN A 471 -33.92 -5.18 23.97
C GLN A 471 -34.43 -4.01 23.10
N GLY A 472 -33.73 -2.88 23.10
CA GLY A 472 -34.12 -1.72 22.29
C GLY A 472 -34.12 -2.04 20.79
N PHE A 473 -33.10 -2.76 20.32
CA PHE A 473 -32.99 -3.19 18.92
C PHE A 473 -34.20 -4.03 18.47
N THR A 474 -34.62 -5.00 19.28
CA THR A 474 -35.79 -5.83 18.98
C THR A 474 -37.09 -5.04 19.05
N MET A 475 -37.20 -4.07 19.96
CA MET A 475 -38.38 -3.19 20.04
C MET A 475 -38.56 -2.32 18.80
N GLY A 476 -37.47 -1.96 18.11
CA GLY A 476 -37.52 -1.15 16.90
C GLY A 476 -38.12 -1.83 15.67
N ASN A 477 -38.15 -3.17 15.63
CA ASN A 477 -38.83 -3.95 14.60
C ASN A 477 -39.20 -5.37 15.07
N PRO A 478 -40.21 -5.54 15.94
CA PRO A 478 -40.46 -6.79 16.67
C PRO A 478 -40.72 -8.02 15.78
N ASP A 479 -41.28 -7.80 14.58
CA ASP A 479 -41.71 -8.87 13.67
C ASP A 479 -40.59 -9.34 12.71
N ALA A 480 -39.37 -8.81 12.83
CA ALA A 480 -38.24 -9.13 11.97
C ALA A 480 -37.24 -10.12 12.58
N GLU A 481 -36.41 -10.69 11.70
CA GLU A 481 -35.19 -11.38 12.10
C GLU A 481 -34.12 -10.37 12.50
N HIS A 482 -33.50 -10.57 13.66
CA HIS A 482 -32.57 -9.62 14.25
C HIS A 482 -31.14 -10.14 14.19
N ILE A 483 -30.28 -9.47 13.42
CA ILE A 483 -28.86 -9.83 13.31
C ILE A 483 -27.99 -8.66 13.74
N LEU A 484 -27.08 -8.93 14.70
CA LEU A 484 -26.06 -7.99 15.12
C LEU A 484 -24.74 -8.31 14.43
N ILE A 485 -24.15 -7.30 13.81
CA ILE A 485 -22.87 -7.36 13.12
C ILE A 485 -21.85 -6.49 13.85
N ASP A 486 -20.61 -6.97 13.98
CA ASP A 486 -19.51 -6.20 14.54
C ASP A 486 -18.26 -6.29 13.67
N PHE A 487 -17.62 -5.14 13.45
CA PHE A 487 -16.29 -5.05 12.86
C PHE A 487 -15.52 -3.89 13.52
N PHE A 488 -14.36 -4.19 14.08
CA PHE A 488 -13.55 -3.22 14.80
C PHE A 488 -12.26 -3.04 14.01
N PHE A 489 -12.08 -1.86 13.40
CA PHE A 489 -10.87 -1.56 12.65
C PHE A 489 -9.65 -1.60 13.59
N HIS A 490 -8.53 -2.09 13.08
CA HIS A 490 -7.29 -2.18 13.85
C HIS A 490 -6.08 -1.74 13.02
N ASP A 491 -5.62 -0.51 13.21
CA ASP A 491 -4.46 0.01 12.45
C ASP A 491 -3.16 -0.76 12.76
N ARG A 492 -3.05 -1.31 13.97
CA ARG A 492 -1.92 -2.19 14.39
C ARG A 492 -2.12 -3.66 14.00
N GLY A 493 -3.27 -3.99 13.42
CA GLY A 493 -3.63 -5.34 12.99
C GLY A 493 -3.16 -5.68 11.58
N THR A 494 -3.57 -6.85 11.10
CA THR A 494 -3.29 -7.33 9.75
C THR A 494 -3.99 -6.47 8.70
N SER A 495 -3.61 -6.61 7.42
CA SER A 495 -4.24 -5.85 6.32
C SER A 495 -5.76 -6.01 6.26
N ILE A 496 -6.28 -7.22 6.53
CA ILE A 496 -7.73 -7.48 6.52
C ILE A 496 -8.47 -6.82 7.69
N GLN A 497 -7.82 -6.61 8.85
CA GLN A 497 -8.43 -5.98 10.04
C GLN A 497 -8.60 -4.46 9.90
N LYS A 498 -8.01 -3.86 8.88
CA LYS A 498 -8.10 -2.42 8.60
C LYS A 498 -8.66 -2.11 7.21
N SER A 499 -9.23 -3.10 6.53
CA SER A 499 -9.76 -2.97 5.17
C SER A 499 -11.26 -3.23 5.09
N ILE A 500 -11.84 -2.81 3.97
CA ILE A 500 -13.25 -2.99 3.65
C ILE A 500 -13.56 -4.46 3.39
N GLU A 501 -12.64 -5.15 2.74
CA GLU A 501 -12.75 -6.58 2.48
C GLU A 501 -12.99 -7.32 3.79
N GLY A 502 -12.23 -7.03 4.84
CA GLY A 502 -12.42 -7.64 6.16
C GLY A 502 -13.80 -7.33 6.75
N LEU A 503 -14.25 -6.08 6.63
CA LEU A 503 -15.60 -5.68 7.06
C LEU A 503 -16.68 -6.48 6.33
N LEU A 504 -16.55 -6.65 5.00
CA LEU A 504 -17.52 -7.38 4.19
C LEU A 504 -17.50 -8.89 4.48
N TYR A 505 -16.32 -9.51 4.59
CA TYR A 505 -16.16 -10.90 4.99
C TYR A 505 -16.85 -11.16 6.33
N ARG A 506 -16.54 -10.35 7.34
CA ARG A 506 -17.12 -10.44 8.68
C ARG A 506 -18.63 -10.26 8.67
N SER A 507 -19.12 -9.25 7.94
CA SER A 507 -20.56 -8.94 7.86
C SER A 507 -21.34 -10.09 7.22
N LEU A 508 -20.88 -10.59 6.07
CA LEU A 508 -21.52 -11.70 5.38
C LEU A 508 -21.45 -12.99 6.19
N TYR A 509 -20.31 -13.28 6.81
CA TYR A 509 -20.16 -14.44 7.69
C TYR A 509 -21.19 -14.39 8.82
N LEU A 510 -21.32 -13.26 9.52
CA LEU A 510 -22.29 -13.11 10.61
C LEU A 510 -23.74 -13.21 10.15
N ILE A 511 -24.09 -12.67 8.98
CA ILE A 511 -25.45 -12.76 8.43
C ILE A 511 -25.78 -14.22 8.09
N LEU A 512 -24.87 -14.90 7.38
CA LEU A 512 -25.10 -16.26 6.86
C LEU A 512 -24.87 -17.37 7.90
N THR A 513 -24.45 -17.00 9.12
CA THR A 513 -24.36 -17.91 10.28
C THR A 513 -25.23 -17.48 11.45
N ALA A 514 -26.12 -16.50 11.24
CA ALA A 514 -26.96 -15.97 12.30
C ALA A 514 -27.90 -17.03 12.87
N ARG A 515 -28.17 -16.92 14.17
CA ARG A 515 -29.14 -17.79 14.87
C ARG A 515 -30.55 -17.21 14.73
N ILE A 516 -31.10 -17.35 13.53
CA ILE A 516 -32.46 -16.91 13.13
C ILE A 516 -33.30 -18.13 12.70
N GLU A 517 -34.56 -17.94 12.29
CA GLU A 517 -35.38 -19.04 11.77
C GLU A 517 -34.70 -19.70 10.55
N GLU A 518 -34.63 -21.04 10.54
CA GLU A 518 -33.92 -21.82 9.51
C GLU A 518 -34.41 -21.49 8.09
N GLY A 519 -35.72 -21.31 7.91
CA GLY A 519 -36.30 -20.91 6.62
C GLY A 519 -35.92 -19.49 6.17
N SER A 520 -35.72 -18.56 7.11
CA SER A 520 -35.24 -17.21 6.82
C SER A 520 -33.75 -17.24 6.44
N LEU A 521 -32.94 -18.02 7.16
CA LEU A 521 -31.52 -18.19 6.86
C LEU A 521 -31.31 -18.81 5.47
N ASP A 522 -32.05 -19.87 5.14
CA ASP A 522 -32.00 -20.52 3.82
C ASP A 522 -32.31 -19.53 2.69
N ARG A 523 -33.31 -18.65 2.85
CA ARG A 523 -33.61 -17.58 1.88
C ARG A 523 -32.45 -16.61 1.71
N LEU A 524 -31.79 -16.18 2.80
CA LEU A 524 -30.63 -15.29 2.72
C LEU A 524 -29.43 -15.97 2.04
N VAL A 525 -29.16 -17.24 2.37
CA VAL A 525 -28.11 -18.04 1.73
C VAL A 525 -28.36 -18.16 0.22
N LYS A 526 -29.60 -18.38 -0.21
CA LYS A 526 -29.99 -18.49 -1.63
C LYS A 526 -29.82 -17.20 -2.43
N LEU A 527 -29.77 -16.03 -1.78
CA LEU A 527 -29.42 -14.78 -2.45
C LEU A 527 -27.94 -14.71 -2.82
N VAL A 528 -27.09 -15.30 -1.99
CA VAL A 528 -25.63 -15.22 -2.09
C VAL A 528 -25.04 -16.39 -2.89
N LEU A 529 -25.62 -17.59 -2.76
CA LEU A 529 -25.12 -18.82 -3.36
C LEU A 529 -24.84 -18.72 -4.87
N PRO A 530 -25.70 -18.10 -5.72
CA PRO A 530 -25.41 -17.95 -7.15
C PRO A 530 -24.15 -17.11 -7.44
N LEU A 531 -23.88 -16.09 -6.61
CA LEU A 531 -22.71 -15.22 -6.75
C LEU A 531 -21.42 -15.97 -6.43
N TYR A 532 -21.47 -16.85 -5.43
CA TYR A 532 -20.37 -17.76 -5.08
C TYR A 532 -20.15 -18.84 -6.15
N SER A 533 -21.23 -19.48 -6.61
CA SER A 533 -21.18 -20.60 -7.58
C SER A 533 -20.84 -20.18 -9.02
N SER A 534 -20.83 -18.88 -9.32
CA SER A 534 -20.53 -18.32 -10.66
C SER A 534 -19.13 -18.66 -11.19
N ARG A 535 -18.19 -19.10 -10.34
CA ARG A 535 -16.83 -19.47 -10.73
C ARG A 535 -16.58 -20.99 -10.68
N PRO A 536 -15.61 -21.52 -11.46
CA PRO A 536 -15.18 -22.91 -11.40
C PRO A 536 -14.74 -23.31 -9.99
N ASP A 537 -14.95 -24.57 -9.59
CA ASP A 537 -14.71 -25.09 -8.24
C ASP A 537 -13.30 -24.80 -7.69
N GLU A 538 -12.28 -24.84 -8.55
CA GLU A 538 -10.88 -24.60 -8.18
C GLU A 538 -10.60 -23.16 -7.71
N LYS A 539 -11.47 -22.19 -8.05
CA LYS A 539 -11.35 -20.76 -7.69
C LYS A 539 -12.38 -20.31 -6.64
N ARG A 540 -13.23 -21.21 -6.14
CA ARG A 540 -14.29 -20.89 -5.16
C ARG A 540 -13.77 -20.60 -3.74
N SER A 541 -12.51 -20.92 -3.44
CA SER A 541 -11.92 -20.66 -2.11
C SER A 541 -11.61 -19.18 -1.84
N THR A 542 -11.71 -18.29 -2.84
CA THR A 542 -11.34 -16.87 -2.71
C THR A 542 -12.43 -15.94 -3.25
N TRP A 543 -12.94 -15.03 -2.41
CA TRP A 543 -13.98 -14.06 -2.81
C TRP A 543 -13.37 -12.76 -3.30
N THR A 544 -13.78 -12.29 -4.48
CA THR A 544 -13.43 -10.92 -4.89
C THR A 544 -14.22 -9.89 -4.08
N ILE A 545 -13.65 -8.70 -3.90
CA ILE A 545 -14.35 -7.58 -3.26
C ILE A 545 -15.69 -7.28 -3.94
N HIS A 546 -15.74 -7.46 -5.27
CA HIS A 546 -16.96 -7.29 -6.04
C HIS A 546 -18.03 -8.32 -5.66
N GLN A 547 -17.68 -9.60 -5.52
CA GLN A 547 -18.62 -10.64 -5.08
C GLN A 547 -19.12 -10.38 -3.66
N LEU A 548 -18.23 -10.01 -2.73
CA LEU A 548 -18.60 -9.66 -1.36
C LEU A 548 -19.60 -8.49 -1.34
N ARG A 549 -19.30 -7.43 -2.12
CA ARG A 549 -20.17 -6.26 -2.25
C ARG A 549 -21.52 -6.61 -2.84
N GLN A 550 -21.57 -7.37 -3.93
CA GLN A 550 -22.82 -7.83 -4.55
C GLN A 550 -23.65 -8.70 -3.60
N SER A 551 -22.99 -9.56 -2.82
CA SER A 551 -23.66 -10.41 -1.84
C SER A 551 -24.31 -9.59 -0.73
N LEU A 552 -23.59 -8.59 -0.22
CA LEU A 552 -24.14 -7.66 0.77
C LEU A 552 -25.29 -6.84 0.16
N GLU A 553 -25.11 -6.30 -1.05
CA GLU A 553 -26.15 -5.55 -1.76
C GLU A 553 -27.43 -6.38 -2.00
N ALA A 554 -27.30 -7.66 -2.35
CA ALA A 554 -28.43 -8.58 -2.50
C ALA A 554 -29.20 -8.75 -1.18
N ILE A 555 -28.50 -8.90 -0.05
CA ILE A 555 -29.12 -8.97 1.29
C ILE A 555 -29.75 -7.63 1.68
N LEU A 556 -29.14 -6.52 1.31
CA LEU A 556 -29.59 -5.19 1.65
C LEU A 556 -30.82 -4.73 0.86
N THR A 557 -31.09 -5.34 -0.30
CA THR A 557 -32.17 -4.94 -1.24
C THR A 557 -33.29 -5.97 -1.36
N GLN A 558 -33.15 -7.15 -0.75
CA GLN A 558 -34.16 -8.21 -0.76
C GLN A 558 -35.47 -7.81 -0.09
N ASN A 559 -36.55 -8.53 -0.43
CA ASN A 559 -37.90 -8.39 0.12
C ASN A 559 -38.52 -9.72 0.60
N ALA A 560 -37.71 -10.77 0.72
CA ALA A 560 -38.13 -12.13 1.04
C ALA A 560 -38.09 -12.45 2.55
N VAL A 561 -37.29 -11.73 3.33
CA VAL A 561 -37.11 -11.91 4.77
C VAL A 561 -37.27 -10.54 5.44
N PRO A 562 -38.22 -10.34 6.36
CA PRO A 562 -38.20 -9.17 7.23
C PRO A 562 -36.93 -9.21 8.09
N LEU A 563 -35.95 -8.38 7.75
CA LEU A 563 -34.60 -8.46 8.31
C LEU A 563 -34.24 -7.11 8.94
N HIS A 564 -33.79 -7.12 10.19
CA HIS A 564 -33.29 -5.94 10.88
C HIS A 564 -31.82 -6.18 11.24
N LEU A 565 -30.94 -5.33 10.71
CA LEU A 565 -29.49 -5.39 10.93
C LEU A 565 -29.04 -4.27 11.85
N LEU A 566 -28.30 -4.60 12.91
CA LEU A 566 -27.61 -3.64 13.77
C LEU A 566 -26.10 -3.82 13.65
N LEU A 567 -25.43 -2.82 13.10
CA LEU A 567 -23.99 -2.87 12.83
C LEU A 567 -23.21 -1.98 13.80
N PHE A 568 -22.19 -2.56 14.43
CA PHE A 568 -21.20 -1.85 15.24
C PHE A 568 -19.88 -1.76 14.49
N PHE A 569 -19.53 -0.56 14.03
CA PHE A 569 -18.26 -0.28 13.36
C PHE A 569 -17.37 0.63 14.22
N ASP A 570 -16.37 0.05 14.88
CA ASP A 570 -15.47 0.80 15.75
C ASP A 570 -14.24 1.30 14.99
N ALA A 571 -13.80 2.51 15.34
CA ALA A 571 -12.57 3.15 14.87
C ALA A 571 -12.50 3.33 13.34
N LEU A 572 -13.51 3.96 12.73
CA LEU A 572 -13.49 4.25 11.28
C LEU A 572 -12.26 5.07 10.84
N ASP A 573 -11.64 5.84 11.75
CA ASP A 573 -10.38 6.54 11.49
C ASP A 573 -9.15 5.61 11.37
N GLU A 574 -9.26 4.35 11.78
CA GLU A 574 -8.23 3.30 11.59
C GLU A 574 -8.42 2.50 10.29
N PHE A 575 -9.35 2.91 9.42
CA PHE A 575 -9.48 2.37 8.07
C PHE A 575 -8.26 2.75 7.21
N ASP A 576 -7.64 1.76 6.56
CA ASP A 576 -6.48 1.94 5.68
C ASP A 576 -6.89 2.41 4.27
N GLY A 577 -7.54 3.57 4.23
CA GLY A 577 -7.99 4.23 3.01
C GLY A 577 -8.42 5.68 3.31
N GLU A 578 -9.19 6.28 2.40
CA GLU A 578 -9.63 7.67 2.59
C GLU A 578 -10.85 7.73 3.52
N ALA A 579 -10.76 8.56 4.57
CA ALA A 579 -11.80 8.71 5.58
C ALA A 579 -13.17 9.10 5.01
N GLN A 580 -13.19 9.92 3.96
CA GLN A 580 -14.45 10.31 3.30
C GLN A 580 -15.16 9.09 2.68
N ILE A 581 -14.42 8.14 2.12
CA ILE A 581 -15.01 6.99 1.45
C ILE A 581 -15.70 6.06 2.47
N ILE A 582 -15.06 5.79 3.60
CA ILE A 582 -15.70 4.98 4.65
C ILE A 582 -16.86 5.72 5.33
N ALA A 583 -16.79 7.04 5.45
CA ALA A 583 -17.92 7.85 5.93
C ALA A 583 -19.12 7.76 4.98
N ASP A 584 -18.89 7.94 3.68
CA ASP A 584 -19.92 7.81 2.64
C ASP A 584 -20.55 6.41 2.66
N PHE A 585 -19.73 5.35 2.76
CA PHE A 585 -20.21 3.97 2.87
C PHE A 585 -21.17 3.78 4.04
N VAL A 586 -20.80 4.26 5.22
CA VAL A 586 -21.61 4.11 6.43
C VAL A 586 -22.93 4.89 6.30
N CYS A 587 -22.87 6.10 5.73
CA CYS A 587 -24.06 6.86 5.36
C CYS A 587 -24.96 6.07 4.42
N ASP A 588 -24.42 5.54 3.31
CA ASP A 588 -25.16 4.77 2.31
C ASP A 588 -25.76 3.48 2.87
N LEU A 589 -25.04 2.84 3.80
CA LEU A 589 -25.48 1.62 4.46
C LEU A 589 -26.71 1.87 5.35
N SER A 590 -26.72 2.99 6.07
CA SER A 590 -27.77 3.41 7.00
C SER A 590 -29.04 3.96 6.32
N ARG A 591 -28.99 4.24 5.01
CA ARG A 591 -30.13 4.81 4.28
C ARG A 591 -31.23 3.77 4.02
N PRO A 592 -32.51 4.14 4.14
CA PRO A 592 -33.61 3.29 3.72
C PRO A 592 -33.53 2.95 2.23
N ARG A 593 -33.87 1.70 1.89
CA ARG A 593 -33.96 1.23 0.50
C ARG A 593 -35.43 0.95 0.18
N PRO A 594 -36.06 1.74 -0.70
CA PRO A 594 -37.46 1.56 -1.06
C PRO A 594 -37.73 0.14 -1.58
N GLY A 595 -38.74 -0.53 -1.03
CA GLY A 595 -39.14 -1.87 -1.43
C GLY A 595 -38.33 -3.03 -0.83
N SER A 596 -37.29 -2.74 -0.03
CA SER A 596 -36.57 -3.77 0.71
C SER A 596 -37.26 -4.10 2.04
N ALA A 597 -37.22 -5.37 2.42
CA ALA A 597 -37.59 -5.86 3.76
C ALA A 597 -36.41 -5.82 4.74
N THR A 598 -35.23 -5.35 4.30
CA THR A 598 -34.04 -5.18 5.15
C THR A 598 -33.96 -3.76 5.69
N LEU A 599 -34.03 -3.62 7.00
CA LEU A 599 -33.76 -2.38 7.73
C LEU A 599 -32.36 -2.42 8.34
N VAL A 600 -31.71 -1.26 8.38
CA VAL A 600 -30.30 -1.16 8.79
C VAL A 600 -30.10 -0.03 9.80
N LYS A 601 -29.44 -0.37 10.90
CA LYS A 601 -28.91 0.56 11.88
C LYS A 601 -27.41 0.44 11.98
N VAL A 602 -26.74 1.57 12.11
CA VAL A 602 -25.29 1.60 12.28
C VAL A 602 -24.95 2.44 13.50
N CYS A 603 -24.21 1.86 14.44
CA CYS A 603 -23.47 2.60 15.46
C CYS A 603 -22.01 2.57 15.05
N CYS A 604 -21.41 3.74 14.82
CA CYS A 604 -20.00 3.83 14.47
C CYS A 604 -19.22 4.70 15.44
N SER A 605 -17.92 4.44 15.57
CA SER A 605 -17.02 5.29 16.34
C SER A 605 -15.87 5.82 15.48
N SER A 606 -15.44 7.06 15.74
CA SER A 606 -14.24 7.61 15.12
C SER A 606 -13.64 8.81 15.86
N ARG A 607 -12.44 9.23 15.48
CA ARG A 607 -11.96 10.59 15.75
C ARG A 607 -12.81 11.62 15.00
N PRO A 608 -12.94 12.85 15.52
CA PRO A 608 -13.74 13.90 14.89
C PRO A 608 -12.98 14.58 13.73
N TRP A 609 -12.47 13.80 12.78
CA TRP A 609 -11.87 14.33 11.55
C TRP A 609 -12.94 15.00 10.69
N ASN A 610 -12.53 15.97 9.86
CA ASN A 610 -13.45 16.77 9.05
C ASN A 610 -14.37 15.89 8.20
N ALA A 611 -13.85 14.85 7.54
CA ALA A 611 -14.65 13.91 6.76
C ALA A 611 -15.84 13.32 7.55
N PHE A 612 -15.64 12.96 8.81
CA PHE A 612 -16.70 12.42 9.67
C PHE A 612 -17.61 13.52 10.22
N ARG A 613 -17.07 14.69 10.58
CA ARG A 613 -17.88 15.85 11.00
C ARG A 613 -18.83 16.30 9.91
N ASP A 614 -18.32 16.43 8.70
CA ASP A 614 -19.08 16.88 7.55
C ASP A 614 -20.16 15.86 7.20
N SER A 615 -19.84 14.56 7.25
CA SER A 615 -20.77 13.48 6.91
C SER A 615 -21.80 13.14 8.00
N PHE A 616 -21.46 13.34 9.27
CA PHE A 616 -22.27 12.91 10.43
C PHE A 616 -22.77 14.06 11.32
N SER A 617 -22.64 15.32 10.87
CA SER A 617 -23.02 16.51 11.64
C SER A 617 -24.48 16.51 12.12
N ASP A 618 -25.40 16.01 11.30
CA ASP A 618 -26.85 15.96 11.60
C ASP A 618 -27.30 14.64 12.24
N VAL A 619 -26.35 13.79 12.64
CA VAL A 619 -26.62 12.42 13.13
C VAL A 619 -26.62 12.40 14.66
N ALA A 620 -27.51 11.61 15.26
CA ALA A 620 -27.51 11.38 16.70
C ALA A 620 -26.17 10.80 17.16
N GLY A 621 -25.69 11.19 18.33
CA GLY A 621 -24.36 10.79 18.75
C GLY A 621 -23.91 11.43 20.05
N CYS A 622 -22.72 11.03 20.49
CA CYS A 622 -22.10 11.60 21.67
C CYS A 622 -20.59 11.80 21.48
N LYS A 623 -20.02 12.67 22.30
CA LYS A 623 -18.58 12.87 22.39
C LYS A 623 -18.07 12.24 23.68
N VAL A 624 -17.46 11.06 23.59
CA VAL A 624 -17.11 10.24 24.77
C VAL A 624 -16.35 11.04 25.83
N HIS A 625 -15.32 11.79 25.43
CA HIS A 625 -14.51 12.61 26.34
C HIS A 625 -15.27 13.69 27.13
N GLU A 626 -16.49 14.07 26.75
CA GLU A 626 -17.34 15.01 27.50
C GLU A 626 -18.12 14.30 28.64
N HIS A 627 -18.20 12.96 28.62
CA HIS A 627 -18.96 12.14 29.57
C HIS A 627 -18.10 11.21 30.45
N THR A 628 -16.77 11.24 30.29
CA THR A 628 -15.87 10.32 31.01
C THR A 628 -15.41 10.81 32.39
N LYS A 629 -15.82 12.00 32.85
CA LYS A 629 -15.32 12.57 34.11
C LYS A 629 -15.56 11.65 35.32
N ASP A 630 -16.80 11.20 35.52
CA ASP A 630 -17.16 10.32 36.64
C ASP A 630 -16.54 8.92 36.49
N ASP A 631 -16.40 8.45 35.24
CA ASP A 631 -15.75 7.18 34.93
C ASP A 631 -14.25 7.21 35.27
N ILE A 632 -13.57 8.30 34.90
CA ILE A 632 -12.16 8.55 35.23
C ILE A 632 -11.97 8.66 36.75
N GLN A 633 -12.90 9.32 37.46
CA GLN A 633 -12.85 9.40 38.91
C GLN A 633 -12.95 8.02 39.56
N THR A 634 -13.88 7.20 39.07
CA THR A 634 -14.03 5.81 39.49
C THR A 634 -12.75 5.00 39.24
N TYR A 635 -12.12 5.19 38.08
CA TYR A 635 -10.84 4.57 37.73
C TYR A 635 -9.70 5.00 38.66
N ILE A 636 -9.50 6.30 38.89
CA ILE A 636 -8.46 6.84 39.77
C ILE A 636 -8.61 6.26 41.18
N ARG A 637 -9.82 6.35 41.76
CA ARG A 637 -10.09 5.85 43.13
C ARG A 637 -9.83 4.37 43.26
N GLY A 638 -10.24 3.59 42.26
CA GLY A 638 -10.00 2.15 42.23
C GLY A 638 -8.51 1.80 42.13
N ARG A 639 -7.74 2.53 41.31
CA ARG A 639 -6.28 2.36 41.19
C ARG A 639 -5.56 2.77 42.48
N PHE A 640 -5.94 3.89 43.09
CA PHE A 640 -5.42 4.33 44.38
C PHE A 640 -5.63 3.28 45.47
N ARG A 641 -6.84 2.73 45.57
CA ARG A 641 -7.15 1.66 46.54
C ARG A 641 -6.41 0.36 46.28
N SER A 642 -6.01 0.09 45.03
CA SER A 642 -5.24 -1.11 44.68
C SER A 642 -3.76 -1.05 45.07
N ASN A 643 -3.24 0.12 45.43
CA ASN A 643 -1.87 0.29 45.90
C ASN A 643 -1.87 0.44 47.44
N SER A 644 -1.25 -0.52 48.14
CA SER A 644 -1.31 -0.57 49.61
C SER A 644 -0.76 0.68 50.31
N ARG A 645 0.26 1.34 49.75
CA ARG A 645 0.86 2.53 50.35
C ARG A 645 -0.02 3.76 50.11
N MET A 646 -0.53 3.92 48.91
CA MET A 646 -1.51 4.98 48.57
C MET A 646 -2.79 4.82 49.41
N LEU A 647 -3.30 3.59 49.58
CA LEU A 647 -4.43 3.31 50.45
C LEU A 647 -4.15 3.75 51.90
N GLY A 648 -2.97 3.44 52.44
CA GLY A 648 -2.55 3.89 53.76
C GLY A 648 -2.47 5.42 53.90
N MET A 649 -2.13 6.15 52.83
CA MET A 649 -2.17 7.61 52.82
C MET A 649 -3.62 8.14 52.82
N ILE A 650 -4.51 7.52 52.06
CA ILE A 650 -5.93 7.89 51.97
C ILE A 650 -6.66 7.63 53.30
N GLU A 651 -6.33 6.53 53.98
CA GLU A 651 -6.90 6.14 55.27
C GLU A 651 -6.18 6.77 56.48
N SER A 652 -5.17 7.61 56.23
CA SER A 652 -4.42 8.29 57.29
C SER A 652 -5.32 9.17 58.16
N GLN A 653 -5.10 9.12 59.48
CA GLN A 653 -5.78 10.00 60.42
C GLN A 653 -5.21 11.44 60.39
N GLN A 654 -4.09 11.68 59.69
CA GLN A 654 -3.52 13.01 59.51
C GLN A 654 -4.28 13.77 58.42
N THR A 655 -4.87 14.91 58.79
CA THR A 655 -5.70 15.74 57.90
C THR A 655 -4.93 16.25 56.69
N ASP A 656 -3.65 16.60 56.85
CA ASP A 656 -2.81 17.12 55.76
C ASP A 656 -2.55 16.07 54.68
N THR A 657 -2.22 14.84 55.07
CA THR A 657 -2.03 13.72 54.13
C THR A 657 -3.29 13.44 53.31
N ARG A 658 -4.46 13.42 53.96
CA ARG A 658 -5.74 13.21 53.30
C ARG A 658 -6.07 14.34 52.32
N ASN A 659 -5.84 15.60 52.72
CA ASN A 659 -6.05 16.76 51.87
C ASN A 659 -5.15 16.72 50.62
N VAL A 660 -3.89 16.29 50.75
CA VAL A 660 -2.98 16.15 49.62
C VAL A 660 -3.44 15.04 48.66
N THR A 661 -3.88 13.88 49.18
CA THR A 661 -4.41 12.81 48.32
C THR A 661 -5.69 13.22 47.58
N GLN A 662 -6.56 14.03 48.19
CA GLN A 662 -7.74 14.59 47.51
C GLN A 662 -7.32 15.60 46.42
N LYS A 663 -6.36 16.50 46.71
CA LYS A 663 -5.83 17.42 45.71
C LYS A 663 -5.20 16.69 44.52
N LEU A 664 -4.53 15.57 44.76
CA LEU A 664 -3.99 14.70 43.70
C LEU A 664 -5.12 14.13 42.83
N GLU A 665 -6.18 13.60 43.43
CA GLU A 665 -7.37 13.11 42.70
C GLU A 665 -8.00 14.23 41.85
N ASP A 666 -8.25 15.40 42.45
CA ASP A 666 -8.88 16.53 41.78
C ASP A 666 -8.02 17.05 40.62
N SER A 667 -6.70 17.13 40.83
CA SER A 667 -5.75 17.58 39.80
C SER A 667 -5.63 16.58 38.65
N LEU A 668 -5.65 15.28 38.94
CA LEU A 668 -5.68 14.24 37.91
C LEU A 668 -6.96 14.31 37.08
N LEU A 669 -8.10 14.56 37.72
CA LEU A 669 -9.40 14.66 37.06
C LEU A 669 -9.48 15.87 36.13
N ASP A 670 -9.04 17.03 36.61
CA ASP A 670 -9.08 18.27 35.85
C ASP A 670 -8.20 18.19 34.59
N ARG A 671 -6.98 17.68 34.76
CA ARG A 671 -5.97 17.61 33.69
C ARG A 671 -6.16 16.45 32.72
N ALA A 672 -7.00 15.47 33.07
CA ALA A 672 -7.30 14.36 32.18
C ALA A 672 -8.00 14.79 30.88
N GLU A 673 -8.77 15.87 30.91
CA GLU A 673 -9.62 16.35 29.80
C GLU A 673 -10.40 15.23 29.06
N GLY A 674 -10.84 14.22 29.80
CA GLY A 674 -11.58 13.07 29.28
C GLY A 674 -10.73 12.00 28.57
N VAL A 675 -9.40 12.02 28.70
CA VAL A 675 -8.44 11.13 28.04
C VAL A 675 -7.89 10.08 29.01
N PHE A 676 -8.43 8.85 28.97
CA PHE A 676 -8.04 7.75 29.85
C PHE A 676 -6.58 7.33 29.72
N ILE A 677 -6.01 7.37 28.51
CA ILE A 677 -4.62 6.94 28.30
C ILE A 677 -3.62 7.84 29.04
N TRP A 678 -3.89 9.15 29.12
CA TRP A 678 -3.09 10.08 29.90
C TRP A 678 -3.16 9.74 31.39
N VAL A 679 -4.37 9.54 31.92
CA VAL A 679 -4.59 9.17 33.33
C VAL A 679 -3.86 7.87 33.68
N ARG A 680 -3.91 6.86 32.81
CA ARG A 680 -3.18 5.60 32.99
C ARG A 680 -1.67 5.83 33.06
N LEU A 681 -1.10 6.60 32.12
CA LEU A 681 0.35 6.89 32.11
C LEU A 681 0.80 7.59 33.39
N VAL A 682 0.05 8.62 33.81
CA VAL A 682 0.37 9.38 35.03
C VAL A 682 0.20 8.54 36.27
N LEU A 683 -0.88 7.76 36.39
CA LEU A 683 -1.12 6.89 37.54
C LEU A 683 -0.08 5.79 37.65
N ASP A 684 0.33 5.15 36.55
CA ASP A 684 1.35 4.11 36.58
C ASP A 684 2.70 4.68 37.07
N GLU A 685 3.01 5.94 36.75
CA GLU A 685 4.18 6.66 37.26
C GLU A 685 4.04 7.03 38.74
N LEU A 686 2.95 7.71 39.14
CA LEU A 686 2.74 8.14 40.51
C LEU A 686 2.63 6.98 41.50
N LEU A 687 1.95 5.89 41.12
CA LEU A 687 1.82 4.71 41.97
C LEU A 687 3.14 3.94 42.09
N LYS A 688 4.00 3.99 41.07
CA LYS A 688 5.36 3.47 41.16
C LYS A 688 6.21 4.30 42.11
N GLU A 689 6.23 5.62 41.96
CA GLU A 689 6.96 6.53 42.86
C GLU A 689 6.48 6.38 44.31
N CYS A 690 5.16 6.26 44.52
CA CYS A 690 4.58 5.96 45.82
C CYS A 690 5.12 4.63 46.37
N THR A 691 5.10 3.56 45.56
CA THR A 691 5.65 2.25 45.95
C THR A 691 7.14 2.34 46.32
N ASP A 692 7.91 3.14 45.58
CA ASP A 692 9.34 3.37 45.78
C ASP A 692 9.66 4.28 46.97
N GLY A 693 8.64 4.87 47.61
CA GLY A 693 8.77 5.53 48.89
C GLY A 693 8.35 7.00 48.93
N ALA A 694 7.91 7.57 47.81
CA ALA A 694 7.63 9.00 47.70
C ALA A 694 6.62 9.50 48.74
N VAL A 695 6.86 10.71 49.25
CA VAL A 695 5.92 11.40 50.16
C VAL A 695 4.84 12.15 49.35
N PRO A 696 3.68 12.49 49.95
CA PRO A 696 2.58 13.13 49.23
C PRO A 696 2.97 14.39 48.45
N GLU A 697 3.87 15.21 49.00
CA GLU A 697 4.36 16.45 48.36
C GLU A 697 5.20 16.16 47.11
N GLU A 698 6.00 15.09 47.12
CA GLU A 698 6.78 14.65 45.97
C GLU A 698 5.86 14.13 44.86
N LEU A 699 4.77 13.43 45.21
CA LEU A 699 3.76 12.99 44.25
C LEU A 699 3.03 14.17 43.59
N VAL A 700 2.72 15.23 44.35
CA VAL A 700 2.14 16.46 43.79
C VAL A 700 3.12 17.17 42.87
N ALA A 701 4.40 17.26 43.25
CA ALA A 701 5.44 17.84 42.40
C ALA A 701 5.64 17.03 41.12
N SER A 702 5.62 15.70 41.22
CA SER A 702 5.72 14.78 40.09
C SER A 702 4.55 14.97 39.12
N LEU A 703 3.31 14.99 39.63
CA LEU A 703 2.13 15.30 38.84
C LEU A 703 2.26 16.67 38.17
N SER A 704 2.65 17.71 38.91
CA SER A 704 2.79 19.08 38.38
C SER A 704 3.82 19.19 37.26
N SER A 705 4.84 18.34 37.26
CA SER A 705 5.86 18.29 36.21
C SER A 705 5.42 17.51 34.95
N PHE A 706 4.40 16.66 35.06
CA PHE A 706 3.94 15.82 33.96
C PHE A 706 3.24 16.68 32.89
N PRO A 707 3.49 16.52 31.58
CA PRO A 707 2.82 17.31 30.55
C PRO A 707 1.32 16.98 30.39
N ASP A 708 0.51 17.95 29.96
CA ASP A 708 -0.91 17.70 29.64
C ASP A 708 -1.09 17.08 28.25
N ASP A 709 -0.18 17.39 27.32
CA ASP A 709 -0.20 16.84 25.96
C ASP A 709 0.39 15.41 25.92
N LEU A 710 -0.22 14.54 25.10
CA LEU A 710 0.21 13.14 24.98
C LEU A 710 1.56 12.97 24.29
N ASP A 711 1.88 13.80 23.29
CA ASP A 711 3.16 13.72 22.59
C ASP A 711 4.29 14.16 23.52
N ASP A 712 4.08 15.23 24.29
CA ASP A 712 5.01 15.67 25.33
C ASP A 712 5.15 14.62 26.44
N SER A 713 4.06 13.92 26.79
CA SER A 713 4.08 12.81 27.72
C SER A 713 4.94 11.64 27.21
N TYR A 714 4.82 11.27 25.93
CA TYR A 714 5.70 10.27 25.31
C TYR A 714 7.15 10.74 25.29
N GLN A 715 7.41 12.00 24.96
CA GLN A 715 8.75 12.56 24.98
C GLN A 715 9.37 12.54 26.38
N ARG A 716 8.58 12.80 27.43
CA ARG A 716 9.02 12.64 28.82
C ARG A 716 9.40 11.20 29.14
N LEU A 717 8.59 10.22 28.72
CA LEU A 717 8.91 8.79 28.91
C LEU A 717 10.24 8.42 28.22
N ILE A 718 10.47 8.93 27.01
CA ILE A 718 11.73 8.72 26.27
C ILE A 718 12.91 9.38 27.00
N ASN A 719 12.76 10.63 27.44
CA ASN A 719 13.81 11.38 28.11
C ASN A 719 14.27 10.72 29.42
N ARG A 720 13.37 10.02 30.10
CA ARG A 720 13.65 9.24 31.33
C ARG A 720 14.43 7.96 31.08
N ILE A 721 14.49 7.46 29.84
CA ILE A 721 15.27 6.27 29.51
C ILE A 721 16.76 6.60 29.69
N PRO A 722 17.48 5.86 30.55
CA PRO A 722 18.91 6.07 30.76
C PRO A 722 19.69 6.04 29.44
N PRO A 723 20.68 6.93 29.23
CA PRO A 723 21.41 7.04 27.97
C PRO A 723 21.98 5.70 27.46
N GLU A 724 22.47 4.84 28.35
CA GLU A 724 22.99 3.51 28.05
C GLU A 724 21.96 2.53 27.44
N TYR A 725 20.67 2.83 27.59
CA TYR A 725 19.55 2.01 27.12
C TYR A 725 18.85 2.57 25.88
N ARG A 726 19.20 3.79 25.45
CA ARG A 726 18.57 4.48 24.32
C ARG A 726 18.78 3.74 23.00
N PHE A 727 19.94 3.13 22.77
CA PHE A 727 20.17 2.30 21.58
C PHE A 727 19.27 1.05 21.56
N GLU A 728 19.18 0.33 22.69
CA GLU A 728 18.29 -0.84 22.76
C GLU A 728 16.83 -0.44 22.54
N THR A 729 16.42 0.70 23.11
CA THR A 729 15.08 1.27 22.92
C THR A 729 14.82 1.60 21.46
N TYR A 730 15.76 2.28 20.81
CA TYR A 730 15.68 2.65 19.40
C TYR A 730 15.47 1.41 18.54
N VAL A 731 16.28 0.36 18.73
CA VAL A 731 16.13 -0.91 18.00
C VAL A 731 14.74 -1.51 18.21
N LEU A 732 14.27 -1.62 19.45
CA LEU A 732 12.97 -2.22 19.77
C LEU A 732 11.81 -1.44 19.12
N ILE A 733 11.80 -0.11 19.27
CA ILE A 733 10.76 0.76 18.72
C ILE A 733 10.79 0.72 17.19
N GLU A 734 11.95 0.91 16.58
CA GLU A 734 12.14 0.91 15.13
C GLU A 734 11.73 -0.42 14.48
N THR A 735 12.10 -1.54 15.11
CA THR A 735 11.76 -2.88 14.62
C THR A 735 10.27 -3.16 14.71
N VAL A 736 9.61 -2.83 15.82
CA VAL A 736 8.15 -3.01 15.96
C VAL A 736 7.37 -2.03 15.06
N LEU A 737 7.90 -0.83 14.83
CA LEU A 737 7.28 0.16 13.95
C LEU A 737 7.28 -0.26 12.48
N ARG A 738 8.34 -0.95 12.04
CA ARG A 738 8.56 -1.32 10.62
C ARG A 738 8.26 -2.79 10.32
N SER A 739 7.87 -3.58 11.33
CA SER A 739 7.42 -4.95 11.12
C SER A 739 6.05 -4.98 10.45
N TYR A 740 5.90 -5.86 9.45
CA TYR A 740 4.63 -6.03 8.72
C TYR A 740 3.51 -6.56 9.62
N ASP A 741 3.85 -7.41 10.59
CA ASP A 741 2.94 -8.03 11.56
C ASP A 741 3.56 -7.99 12.97
N THR A 742 2.73 -8.30 13.99
CA THR A 742 3.14 -8.28 15.39
C THR A 742 4.23 -9.32 15.70
N LEU A 743 5.40 -8.85 16.10
CA LEU A 743 6.55 -9.69 16.40
C LEU A 743 6.43 -10.42 17.74
N GLY A 744 6.95 -11.64 17.78
CA GLY A 744 7.13 -12.39 19.03
C GLY A 744 8.24 -11.83 19.90
N LEU A 745 8.12 -11.97 21.23
CA LEU A 745 9.13 -11.55 22.21
C LEU A 745 10.48 -12.21 21.97
N ARG A 746 10.47 -13.48 21.52
CA ARG A 746 11.66 -14.21 21.09
C ARG A 746 12.39 -13.46 19.98
N ASP A 747 11.68 -13.17 18.89
CA ASP A 747 12.26 -12.62 17.67
C ASP A 747 12.81 -11.21 17.93
N LEU A 748 12.04 -10.41 18.67
CA LEU A 748 12.47 -9.08 19.07
C LEU A 748 13.74 -9.12 19.94
N GLY A 749 13.85 -10.09 20.84
CA GLY A 749 15.06 -10.33 21.62
C GLY A 749 16.27 -10.71 20.76
N LEU A 750 16.08 -11.54 19.73
CA LEU A 750 17.14 -11.93 18.80
C LEU A 750 17.57 -10.76 17.90
N VAL A 751 16.63 -9.95 17.42
CA VAL A 751 16.91 -8.73 16.66
C VAL A 751 17.77 -7.78 17.49
N LEU A 752 17.43 -7.58 18.77
CA LEU A 752 18.20 -6.73 19.67
C LEU A 752 19.66 -7.21 19.84
N LEU A 753 19.87 -8.52 19.97
CA LEU A 753 21.21 -9.12 20.05
C LEU A 753 22.02 -8.91 18.77
N CYS A 754 21.36 -8.96 17.61
CA CYS A 754 21.99 -8.78 16.30
C CYS A 754 22.27 -7.31 15.97
N ALA A 755 21.43 -6.38 16.42
CA ALA A 755 21.52 -4.96 16.06
C ALA A 755 22.86 -4.33 16.47
N SER A 756 23.38 -4.72 17.64
CA SER A 756 24.64 -4.21 18.21
C SER A 756 25.89 -4.94 17.72
N ALA A 757 25.77 -5.90 16.80
CA ALA A 757 26.90 -6.64 16.26
C ALA A 757 27.49 -5.92 15.03
N LYS A 758 28.82 -5.94 14.93
CA LYS A 758 29.56 -5.34 13.80
C LYS A 758 29.73 -6.31 12.63
N SER A 759 29.49 -7.59 12.85
CA SER A 759 29.54 -8.62 11.81
C SER A 759 28.54 -9.75 12.06
N PRO A 760 28.11 -10.48 11.03
CA PRO A 760 27.24 -11.64 11.19
C PRO A 760 27.85 -12.76 12.06
N SER A 761 29.18 -12.91 12.06
CA SER A 761 29.85 -13.89 12.93
C SER A 761 29.78 -13.50 14.42
N GLU A 762 29.92 -12.20 14.72
CA GLU A 762 29.75 -11.68 16.07
C GLU A 762 28.30 -11.79 16.54
N ALA A 763 27.34 -11.47 15.66
CA ALA A 763 25.92 -11.62 15.94
C ALA A 763 25.57 -13.09 16.23
N ALA A 764 26.09 -14.03 15.42
CA ALA A 764 25.82 -15.46 15.59
C ALA A 764 26.37 -15.99 16.92
N ALA A 765 27.55 -15.51 17.34
CA ALA A 765 28.14 -15.88 18.62
C ALA A 765 27.35 -15.34 19.85
N ARG A 766 26.50 -14.33 19.65
CA ARG A 766 25.64 -13.75 20.71
C ARG A 766 24.27 -14.43 20.80
N LEU A 767 23.90 -15.27 19.83
CA LEU A 767 22.60 -15.95 19.86
C LEU A 767 22.56 -17.01 20.97
N PRO A 768 21.49 -17.06 21.78
CA PRO A 768 21.36 -18.07 22.82
C PRO A 768 21.13 -19.45 22.22
N PHE A 769 21.70 -20.49 22.84
CA PHE A 769 21.52 -21.88 22.43
C PHE A 769 20.06 -22.36 22.54
N LYS A 770 19.27 -21.76 23.46
CA LYS A 770 17.82 -22.00 23.59
C LYS A 770 17.06 -20.66 23.61
N PRO A 771 16.72 -20.09 22.44
CA PRO A 771 15.98 -18.82 22.35
C PRO A 771 14.53 -18.92 22.85
N TYR A 772 14.06 -20.12 23.18
CA TYR A 772 12.76 -20.40 23.79
C TYR A 772 12.83 -20.68 25.29
N SER A 773 14.01 -20.64 25.90
CA SER A 773 14.13 -20.89 27.32
C SER A 773 13.36 -19.84 28.12
N ASP A 774 12.67 -20.27 29.18
CA ASP A 774 11.95 -19.37 30.08
C ASP A 774 12.88 -18.30 30.67
N GLU A 775 14.15 -18.63 30.88
CA GLU A 775 15.18 -17.68 31.31
C GLU A 775 15.41 -16.57 30.28
N PHE A 776 15.57 -16.90 28.99
CA PHE A 776 15.72 -15.89 27.94
C PHE A 776 14.47 -15.02 27.78
N LEU A 777 13.29 -15.65 27.72
CA LEU A 777 12.03 -14.93 27.54
C LEU A 777 11.70 -14.04 28.75
N SER A 778 11.97 -14.51 29.97
CA SER A 778 11.79 -13.70 31.18
C SER A 778 12.80 -12.54 31.26
N GLY A 779 14.05 -12.77 30.86
CA GLY A 779 15.06 -11.73 30.72
C GLY A 779 14.65 -10.67 29.69
N MET A 780 14.13 -11.09 28.54
CA MET A 780 13.66 -10.18 27.50
C MET A 780 12.41 -9.42 27.91
N ARG A 781 11.50 -10.05 28.66
CA ARG A 781 10.33 -9.39 29.24
C ARG A 781 10.74 -8.25 30.18
N ARG A 782 11.74 -8.47 31.04
CA ARG A 782 12.30 -7.43 31.93
C ARG A 782 13.00 -6.33 31.15
N ARG A 783 13.74 -6.67 30.09
CA ARG A 783 14.36 -5.68 29.19
C ARG A 783 13.28 -4.81 28.52
N LEU A 784 12.26 -5.39 27.90
CA LEU A 784 11.20 -4.62 27.28
C LEU A 784 10.52 -3.64 28.25
N GLN A 785 10.23 -4.09 29.47
CA GLN A 785 9.65 -3.24 30.52
C GLN A 785 10.59 -2.11 30.96
N SER A 786 11.88 -2.38 31.10
CA SER A 786 12.87 -1.39 31.57
C SER A 786 13.42 -0.47 30.48
N ARG A 787 13.41 -0.91 29.21
CA ARG A 787 13.97 -0.15 28.07
C ARG A 787 12.91 0.71 27.41
N CYS A 788 11.68 0.21 27.24
CA CYS A 788 10.65 0.94 26.51
C CYS A 788 9.74 1.79 27.40
N GLY A 789 9.92 1.82 28.72
CA GLY A 789 9.18 2.72 29.62
C GLY A 789 7.65 2.58 29.55
N GLY A 790 7.14 1.41 29.16
CA GLY A 790 5.72 1.17 28.95
C GLY A 790 5.18 1.54 27.56
N LEU A 791 6.01 2.04 26.64
CA LEU A 791 5.62 2.38 25.25
C LEU A 791 5.31 1.14 24.40
N LEU A 792 5.91 0.00 24.75
CA LEU A 792 5.59 -1.32 24.18
C LEU A 792 4.95 -2.19 25.26
N GLU A 793 3.96 -2.98 24.87
CA GLU A 793 3.24 -3.92 25.73
C GLU A 793 3.13 -5.31 25.09
N PHE A 794 2.67 -6.27 25.89
CA PHE A 794 2.42 -7.64 25.43
C PHE A 794 1.00 -7.77 24.89
N LEU A 795 0.88 -8.35 23.70
CA LEU A 795 -0.38 -8.87 23.16
C LEU A 795 -0.43 -10.38 23.47
N GLY A 796 -1.26 -10.75 24.44
CA GLY A 796 -1.23 -12.09 25.03
C GLY A 796 0.11 -12.38 25.73
N ASP A 797 0.59 -13.62 25.66
CA ASP A 797 1.81 -14.02 26.39
C ASP A 797 3.11 -13.90 25.57
N THR A 798 3.02 -13.78 24.25
CA THR A 798 4.17 -13.99 23.37
C THR A 798 4.43 -12.88 22.35
N LYS A 799 3.43 -12.05 22.01
CA LYS A 799 3.57 -11.00 20.99
C LYS A 799 3.77 -9.62 21.60
N VAL A 800 4.42 -8.72 20.87
CA VAL A 800 4.76 -7.36 21.32
C VAL A 800 4.14 -6.31 20.38
N GLN A 801 3.48 -5.30 20.95
CA GLN A 801 2.91 -4.18 20.21
C GLN A 801 3.15 -2.84 20.92
N PHE A 802 2.89 -1.71 20.25
CA PHE A 802 2.79 -0.42 20.93
C PHE A 802 1.64 -0.43 21.95
N MET A 803 1.83 0.22 23.09
CA MET A 803 0.82 0.29 24.16
C MET A 803 -0.54 0.86 23.72
N HIS A 804 -0.51 1.74 22.73
CA HIS A 804 -1.70 2.38 22.18
C HIS A 804 -1.38 2.93 20.78
N GLN A 805 -2.42 3.12 19.96
CA GLN A 805 -2.28 3.65 18.60
C GLN A 805 -1.60 5.04 18.58
N THR A 806 -1.90 5.90 19.54
CA THR A 806 -1.27 7.23 19.68
C THR A 806 0.25 7.17 19.88
N ALA A 807 0.76 6.13 20.56
CA ALA A 807 2.20 5.94 20.71
C ALA A 807 2.84 5.53 19.37
N LYS A 808 2.19 4.64 18.60
CA LYS A 808 2.65 4.27 17.24
C LYS A 808 2.64 5.48 16.30
N GLU A 809 1.59 6.30 16.35
CA GLU A 809 1.46 7.54 15.57
C GLU A 809 2.56 8.54 15.91
N PHE A 810 2.87 8.72 17.19
CA PHE A 810 3.98 9.56 17.64
C PHE A 810 5.30 9.12 16.97
N PHE A 811 5.62 7.82 17.02
CA PHE A 811 6.85 7.27 16.44
C PHE A 811 6.86 7.15 14.91
N SER A 812 5.70 7.22 14.27
CA SER A 812 5.59 7.23 12.81
C SER A 812 5.94 8.58 12.18
N ARG A 813 6.00 9.66 12.98
CA ARG A 813 6.34 11.00 12.48
C ARG A 813 7.84 11.10 12.20
N PRO A 814 8.27 11.79 11.12
CA PRO A 814 9.68 12.01 10.84
C PRO A 814 10.39 12.67 12.03
N GLY A 815 11.58 12.18 12.42
CA GLY A 815 12.38 12.76 13.50
C GLY A 815 12.06 12.23 14.91
N SER A 816 10.95 11.50 15.09
CA SER A 816 10.48 11.05 16.41
C SER A 816 11.29 9.90 17.00
N THR A 817 11.75 8.94 16.19
CA THR A 817 12.60 7.84 16.66
C THR A 817 14.05 8.31 16.80
N GLU A 818 14.49 9.29 16.01
CA GLU A 818 15.80 9.94 16.16
C GLU A 818 15.93 10.69 17.49
N ALA A 819 14.82 11.20 18.03
CA ALA A 819 14.77 11.82 19.35
C ALA A 819 15.14 10.85 20.49
N ILE A 820 15.05 9.53 20.27
CA ILE A 820 15.48 8.52 21.26
C ILE A 820 16.99 8.56 21.45
N VAL A 821 17.78 8.82 20.40
CA VAL A 821 19.24 8.55 20.41
C VAL A 821 20.09 9.82 20.56
N GLN A 822 19.50 11.02 20.45
CA GLN A 822 20.14 12.34 20.66
C GLN A 822 21.66 12.41 20.37
N HIS A 823 22.02 12.86 19.17
CA HIS A 823 23.40 13.20 18.74
C HIS A 823 24.42 12.06 18.64
N ASP A 824 24.19 11.12 17.71
CA ASP A 824 25.30 10.35 17.15
C ASP A 824 25.14 10.19 15.64
N GLY A 825 25.89 10.97 14.85
CA GLY A 825 25.76 11.06 13.38
C GLY A 825 26.07 9.77 12.60
N LYS A 826 26.42 8.68 13.29
CA LYS A 826 26.59 7.33 12.73
C LYS A 826 25.29 6.50 12.71
N LEU A 827 24.33 6.81 13.58
CA LEU A 827 23.09 6.05 13.74
C LEU A 827 22.01 6.38 12.70
N SER A 828 22.15 7.50 11.98
CA SER A 828 21.18 7.98 10.99
C SER A 828 21.04 7.13 9.72
N ARG A 829 21.78 6.01 9.60
CA ARG A 829 21.69 5.07 8.47
C ARG A 829 20.96 3.77 8.81
N GLU A 830 20.84 3.41 10.09
CA GLU A 830 20.23 2.15 10.51
C GLU A 830 18.82 2.40 11.08
N ASN A 831 17.87 1.58 10.67
CA ASN A 831 16.46 1.62 11.06
C ASN A 831 15.92 0.20 11.27
N GLY A 832 14.62 0.08 11.58
CA GLY A 832 13.96 -1.20 11.83
C GLY A 832 14.15 -2.22 10.71
N TYR A 833 14.19 -1.77 9.45
CA TYR A 833 14.48 -2.62 8.30
C TYR A 833 15.88 -3.21 8.40
N SER A 834 16.91 -2.37 8.59
CA SER A 834 18.29 -2.85 8.70
C SER A 834 18.52 -3.82 9.87
N PHE A 835 17.83 -3.62 11.01
CA PHE A 835 17.95 -4.51 12.17
C PHE A 835 17.34 -5.88 11.91
N LEU A 836 16.16 -5.92 11.28
CA LEU A 836 15.53 -7.17 10.84
C LEU A 836 16.44 -7.89 9.84
N THR A 837 17.08 -7.18 8.92
CA THR A 837 18.01 -7.82 7.99
C THR A 837 19.22 -8.42 8.69
N LYS A 838 19.85 -7.70 9.63
CA LYS A 838 20.98 -8.23 10.42
C LYS A 838 20.59 -9.52 11.13
N PHE A 839 19.40 -9.56 11.72
CA PHE A 839 18.86 -10.75 12.36
C PHE A 839 18.73 -11.91 11.37
N TRP A 840 18.10 -11.70 10.22
CA TRP A 840 17.94 -12.73 9.18
C TRP A 840 19.28 -13.25 8.67
N ILE A 841 20.21 -12.34 8.34
CA ILE A 841 21.58 -12.64 7.91
C ILE A 841 22.31 -13.50 8.96
N THR A 842 22.14 -13.17 10.23
CA THR A 842 22.76 -13.90 11.33
C THR A 842 22.21 -15.30 11.45
N LEU A 843 20.90 -15.48 11.29
CA LEU A 843 20.25 -16.77 11.44
C LEU A 843 20.82 -17.84 10.51
N ALA A 844 20.95 -17.62 9.20
CA ALA A 844 21.63 -18.65 8.41
C ALA A 844 23.15 -18.52 8.34
N SER A 845 23.73 -17.42 8.83
CA SER A 845 25.17 -17.46 9.14
C SER A 845 25.47 -18.44 10.27
N ALA A 846 24.53 -18.71 11.17
CA ALA A 846 24.67 -19.64 12.31
C ALA A 846 24.35 -21.12 11.99
N ALA A 847 23.59 -21.39 10.91
CA ALA A 847 23.08 -22.72 10.52
C ALA A 847 24.09 -23.89 10.46
N PRO A 848 25.39 -23.70 10.16
CA PRO A 848 26.34 -24.82 10.06
C PRO A 848 27.31 -25.02 11.23
N ARG A 849 27.21 -24.26 12.35
CA ARG A 849 28.29 -24.25 13.37
C ARG A 849 28.05 -25.09 14.63
N HIS A 850 26.86 -25.65 14.82
CA HIS A 850 26.53 -26.39 16.04
C HIS A 850 25.79 -27.68 15.71
N ASP A 851 26.51 -28.80 15.72
CA ASP A 851 25.97 -30.16 15.53
C ASP A 851 24.95 -30.58 16.62
N GLU A 852 24.82 -29.79 17.69
CA GLU A 852 23.90 -30.03 18.81
C GLU A 852 22.60 -29.20 18.76
N PHE A 853 22.44 -28.30 17.78
CA PHE A 853 21.22 -27.52 17.61
C PHE A 853 20.35 -28.16 16.52
N ASP A 854 19.11 -28.52 16.84
CA ASP A 854 18.15 -29.13 15.91
C ASP A 854 17.63 -28.10 14.89
N TRP A 855 18.53 -27.73 13.97
CA TRP A 855 18.27 -26.84 12.83
C TRP A 855 17.11 -27.32 11.97
N PRO A 856 16.90 -28.63 11.69
CA PRO A 856 15.73 -29.11 10.98
C PRO A 856 14.40 -28.76 11.67
N SER A 857 14.26 -29.00 12.98
CA SER A 857 13.04 -28.62 13.71
C SER A 857 12.90 -27.09 13.85
N TYR A 858 14.02 -26.36 13.99
CA TYR A 858 14.03 -24.89 14.02
C TYR A 858 13.64 -24.29 12.66
N MET A 859 14.18 -24.81 11.56
CA MET A 859 13.82 -24.44 10.19
C MET A 859 12.38 -24.84 9.86
N LEU A 860 11.91 -26.01 10.28
CA LEU A 860 10.50 -26.42 10.16
C LEU A 860 9.56 -25.52 10.97
N SER A 861 9.99 -25.04 12.15
CA SER A 861 9.24 -24.02 12.90
C SER A 861 9.26 -22.66 12.20
N LEU A 862 10.33 -22.31 11.47
CA LEU A 862 10.41 -21.16 10.57
C LEU A 862 9.58 -21.35 9.29
N TYR A 863 9.38 -22.58 8.81
CA TYR A 863 8.50 -22.90 7.68
C TYR A 863 7.02 -22.96 8.07
N SER A 864 6.70 -23.12 9.37
CA SER A 864 5.36 -22.87 9.91
C SER A 864 5.05 -21.38 10.07
N TRP A 865 6.04 -20.51 9.80
CA TRP A 865 5.76 -19.11 9.56
C TRP A 865 5.12 -19.09 8.19
N ASP A 866 3.86 -18.64 8.11
CA ASP A 866 3.30 -18.26 6.83
C ASP A 866 4.35 -17.39 6.12
N THR A 867 4.50 -17.58 4.81
CA THR A 867 5.48 -16.98 3.88
C THR A 867 5.58 -15.44 3.90
N HIS A 868 4.91 -14.77 4.84
CA HIS A 868 4.82 -13.33 5.05
C HIS A 868 6.02 -12.69 5.78
N TYR A 869 6.86 -13.48 6.47
CA TYR A 869 7.98 -12.97 7.28
C TYR A 869 9.38 -13.15 6.66
N ILE A 870 9.45 -13.65 5.43
CA ILE A 870 10.70 -13.67 4.65
C ILE A 870 11.20 -12.22 4.54
N PRO A 871 12.51 -11.92 4.61
CA PRO A 871 13.02 -10.59 4.36
C PRO A 871 12.55 -10.10 2.98
N GLN A 872 11.49 -9.29 2.99
CA GLN A 872 11.03 -8.47 1.89
C GLN A 872 12.21 -7.72 1.22
N PRO A 873 12.17 -7.56 -0.11
CA PRO A 873 13.19 -6.93 -0.94
C PRO A 873 13.93 -5.69 -0.39
N HIS A 874 13.19 -4.78 0.25
CA HIS A 874 13.71 -3.51 0.75
C HIS A 874 14.64 -3.67 1.97
N TYR A 875 14.53 -4.77 2.74
CA TYR A 875 15.47 -5.13 3.80
C TYR A 875 16.89 -5.32 3.26
N LEU A 876 17.03 -5.80 2.02
CA LEU A 876 18.33 -6.01 1.34
C LEU A 876 18.87 -4.74 0.68
N ALA A 877 18.00 -3.86 0.17
CA ALA A 877 18.40 -2.57 -0.40
C ALA A 877 19.04 -1.63 0.64
N ALA A 878 18.57 -1.68 1.90
CA ALA A 878 19.16 -0.94 3.02
C ALA A 878 20.57 -1.42 3.42
N VAL A 879 20.99 -2.60 2.93
CA VAL A 879 22.21 -3.30 3.36
C VAL A 879 23.39 -3.07 2.42
N HIS A 880 23.14 -2.63 1.18
CA HIS A 880 24.19 -2.34 0.18
C HIS A 880 25.32 -1.42 0.71
N PRO A 881 25.06 -0.39 1.55
CA PRO A 881 26.12 0.46 2.10
C PRO A 881 26.85 -0.11 3.33
N LEU A 882 26.38 -1.23 3.91
CA LEU A 882 26.81 -1.75 5.22
C LEU A 882 27.62 -3.07 5.12
N LEU A 883 27.74 -3.65 3.93
CA LEU A 883 28.51 -4.88 3.71
C LEU A 883 30.01 -4.56 3.57
N PRO A 884 30.91 -5.20 4.35
CA PRO A 884 32.35 -5.05 4.15
C PRO A 884 32.77 -5.67 2.81
N GLU A 885 33.47 -4.91 1.96
CA GLU A 885 33.91 -5.27 0.60
C GLU A 885 34.76 -6.56 0.48
N ASN A 886 35.08 -7.25 1.58
CA ASN A 886 36.11 -8.31 1.60
C ASN A 886 35.72 -9.63 2.31
N ASN A 887 34.44 -9.94 2.53
CA ASN A 887 34.05 -11.17 3.26
C ASN A 887 33.14 -12.12 2.46
N SER A 888 33.74 -12.90 1.53
CA SER A 888 33.02 -13.79 0.60
C SER A 888 32.12 -14.82 1.30
N MET A 889 32.51 -15.30 2.48
CA MET A 889 31.78 -16.33 3.21
C MET A 889 30.48 -15.80 3.84
N VAL A 890 30.42 -14.50 4.16
CA VAL A 890 29.20 -13.83 4.61
C VAL A 890 28.25 -13.61 3.43
N HIS A 891 28.79 -13.23 2.27
CA HIS A 891 28.02 -13.12 1.04
C HIS A 891 27.37 -14.44 0.62
N ASP A 892 28.10 -15.56 0.66
CA ASP A 892 27.58 -16.88 0.31
C ASP A 892 26.45 -17.35 1.25
N ARG A 893 26.48 -16.98 2.54
CA ARG A 893 25.46 -17.35 3.54
C ARG A 893 24.24 -16.42 3.54
N ILE A 894 24.42 -15.12 3.28
CA ILE A 894 23.31 -14.18 3.00
C ILE A 894 22.55 -14.62 1.74
N THR A 895 23.30 -15.05 0.72
CA THR A 895 22.75 -15.65 -0.48
C THR A 895 21.98 -16.91 -0.10
N ALA A 896 22.54 -17.84 0.69
CA ALA A 896 21.80 -19.02 1.17
C ALA A 896 20.47 -18.66 1.89
N ILE A 897 20.37 -17.57 2.65
CA ILE A 897 19.11 -17.13 3.29
C ILE A 897 18.10 -16.65 2.27
N ALA A 898 18.55 -15.86 1.30
CA ALA A 898 17.74 -15.46 0.16
C ALA A 898 17.34 -16.66 -0.72
N LEU A 899 18.10 -17.76 -0.69
CA LEU A 899 17.80 -19.00 -1.41
C LEU A 899 16.86 -19.95 -0.63
N TYR A 900 16.89 -19.95 0.71
CA TYR A 900 16.12 -20.85 1.58
C TYR A 900 14.84 -20.24 2.15
N GLY A 901 14.83 -18.93 2.42
CA GLY A 901 13.68 -18.21 2.96
C GLY A 901 12.59 -17.94 1.92
N PHE A 902 12.98 -17.68 0.67
CA PHE A 902 12.03 -17.46 -0.42
C PHE A 902 11.41 -18.79 -0.86
N GLY A 903 10.16 -19.02 -0.45
CA GLY A 903 9.34 -20.15 -0.89
C GLY A 903 9.44 -20.34 -2.40
N VAL A 904 9.80 -21.57 -2.79
CA VAL A 904 9.89 -22.16 -4.14
C VAL A 904 9.52 -21.22 -5.29
N THR A 905 10.45 -20.35 -5.70
CA THR A 905 10.44 -19.71 -7.03
C THR A 905 11.88 -19.64 -7.57
N THR A 906 12.09 -20.50 -8.57
CA THR A 906 13.14 -20.68 -9.59
C THR A 906 14.65 -20.54 -9.26
N ALA A 907 15.42 -21.57 -9.64
CA ALA A 907 16.88 -21.65 -9.52
C ALA A 907 17.69 -20.68 -10.41
N VAL A 908 17.02 -19.93 -11.28
CA VAL A 908 17.66 -19.08 -12.31
C VAL A 908 17.79 -17.63 -11.82
N GLU A 909 16.79 -17.09 -11.13
CA GLU A 909 16.88 -15.79 -10.44
C GLU A 909 17.98 -15.80 -9.37
N ARG A 910 18.17 -16.97 -8.74
CA ARG A 910 19.22 -17.30 -7.78
C ARG A 910 20.63 -17.16 -8.36
N LEU A 911 20.83 -17.50 -9.62
CA LEU A 911 22.13 -17.47 -10.32
C LEU A 911 22.44 -16.08 -10.92
N LEU A 912 21.41 -15.37 -11.41
CA LEU A 912 21.56 -14.03 -11.98
C LEU A 912 21.82 -12.97 -10.91
N THR A 913 21.13 -13.05 -9.77
CA THR A 913 21.39 -12.19 -8.61
C THR A 913 22.80 -12.42 -8.05
N TYR A 914 23.29 -13.66 -8.07
CA TYR A 914 24.64 -14.02 -7.63
C TYR A 914 25.75 -13.52 -8.58
N ALA A 915 25.55 -13.64 -9.90
CA ALA A 915 26.48 -13.13 -10.91
C ALA A 915 26.60 -11.60 -10.86
N TYR A 916 25.47 -10.91 -10.67
CA TYR A 916 25.41 -9.45 -10.55
C TYR A 916 26.10 -8.95 -9.27
N LEU A 917 25.81 -9.57 -8.12
CA LEU A 917 26.44 -9.19 -6.83
C LEU A 917 27.95 -9.47 -6.81
N ALA A 918 28.43 -10.52 -7.48
CA ALA A 918 29.86 -10.84 -7.56
C ALA A 918 30.66 -9.87 -8.46
N GLU A 919 30.03 -9.39 -9.55
CA GLU A 919 30.63 -8.46 -10.51
C GLU A 919 30.72 -7.02 -9.94
N VAL A 920 29.67 -6.59 -9.24
CA VAL A 920 29.59 -5.25 -8.62
C VAL A 920 30.51 -5.13 -7.39
N SER A 921 30.74 -6.21 -6.63
CA SER A 921 31.49 -6.15 -5.36
C SER A 921 32.99 -6.41 -5.45
N THR A 922 33.50 -7.09 -6.49
CA THR A 922 34.92 -7.54 -6.51
C THR A 922 35.76 -7.03 -7.68
N GLY A 923 35.15 -6.44 -8.71
CA GLY A 923 35.86 -5.96 -9.91
C GLY A 923 36.69 -7.04 -10.64
N ARG A 924 36.45 -8.33 -10.37
CA ARG A 924 37.20 -9.47 -10.97
C ARG A 924 36.28 -10.34 -11.83
N SER A 925 36.84 -10.92 -12.89
CA SER A 925 36.07 -11.71 -13.86
C SER A 925 35.51 -13.02 -13.28
N GLN A 926 34.28 -13.34 -13.70
CA GLN A 926 33.42 -14.45 -13.27
C GLN A 926 34.10 -15.86 -13.29
N ARG A 927 35.21 -16.01 -14.03
CA ARG A 927 35.86 -17.29 -14.35
C ARG A 927 36.61 -17.96 -13.17
N ARG A 928 37.12 -17.18 -12.21
CA ARG A 928 37.95 -17.71 -11.09
C ARG A 928 37.15 -18.25 -9.91
N PHE A 929 35.87 -17.88 -9.84
CA PHE A 929 34.99 -18.19 -8.71
C PHE A 929 34.20 -19.49 -8.96
N LEU A 930 33.65 -19.66 -10.16
CA LEU A 930 32.92 -20.88 -10.57
C LEU A 930 33.77 -22.16 -10.49
N SER A 931 35.10 -22.05 -10.56
CA SER A 931 36.01 -23.19 -10.41
C SER A 931 36.21 -23.66 -8.96
N ARG A 932 35.64 -22.98 -7.96
CA ARG A 932 35.82 -23.28 -6.52
C ARG A 932 34.54 -23.67 -5.77
N ALA A 933 33.36 -23.60 -6.41
CA ALA A 933 32.13 -24.07 -5.82
C ALA A 933 32.15 -25.61 -5.73
N GLU A 934 32.06 -26.16 -4.52
CA GLU A 934 32.10 -27.62 -4.32
C GLU A 934 30.83 -28.31 -4.85
N PRO A 935 30.94 -29.45 -5.57
CA PRO A 935 29.79 -30.18 -6.13
C PRO A 935 28.75 -30.64 -5.10
N LYS A 936 29.13 -30.81 -3.83
CA LYS A 936 28.26 -31.36 -2.78
C LYS A 936 27.08 -30.46 -2.39
N ALA A 937 27.15 -29.16 -2.65
CA ALA A 937 26.06 -28.23 -2.34
C ALA A 937 24.80 -28.47 -3.21
N PHE A 938 24.95 -29.20 -4.33
CA PHE A 938 23.90 -29.37 -5.34
C PHE A 938 23.20 -30.75 -5.29
N GLU A 939 23.71 -31.71 -4.51
CA GLU A 939 23.09 -33.05 -4.35
C GLU A 939 21.81 -33.05 -3.50
N ALA A 940 21.49 -31.94 -2.82
CA ALA A 940 20.34 -31.84 -1.90
C ALA A 940 19.05 -31.29 -2.55
N ILE A 941 19.02 -31.06 -3.86
CA ILE A 941 17.84 -30.53 -4.57
C ILE A 941 16.96 -31.71 -5.00
N PRO A 942 15.70 -31.84 -4.53
CA PRO A 942 14.83 -32.91 -4.97
C PRO A 942 14.47 -32.79 -6.45
N ASP A 943 14.43 -33.92 -7.17
CA ASP A 943 14.05 -34.04 -8.58
C ASP A 943 12.65 -33.46 -8.87
N PHE A 944 12.57 -32.19 -9.27
CA PHE A 944 11.35 -31.56 -9.79
C PHE A 944 11.52 -31.12 -11.25
N ALA A 945 10.75 -31.79 -12.13
CA ALA A 945 10.27 -31.48 -13.49
C ALA A 945 11.21 -30.84 -14.56
N PRO A 946 11.43 -31.53 -15.72
CA PRO A 946 12.21 -31.01 -16.86
C PRO A 946 11.61 -29.79 -17.62
N VAL A 947 10.31 -29.51 -17.49
CA VAL A 947 9.62 -28.44 -18.26
C VAL A 947 9.98 -27.02 -17.81
N VAL A 948 10.24 -26.82 -16.52
CA VAL A 948 10.65 -25.51 -15.96
C VAL A 948 12.04 -25.11 -16.46
N ILE A 949 12.92 -26.09 -16.66
CA ILE A 949 14.27 -25.87 -17.19
C ILE A 949 14.21 -25.43 -18.66
N ARG A 950 13.33 -26.02 -19.49
CA ARG A 950 13.22 -25.70 -20.93
C ARG A 950 12.70 -24.28 -21.21
N ASN A 951 11.72 -23.80 -20.44
CA ASN A 951 11.20 -22.43 -20.61
C ASN A 951 12.23 -21.36 -20.22
N HIS A 952 13.11 -21.65 -19.25
CA HIS A 952 14.13 -20.69 -18.79
C HIS A 952 15.49 -20.81 -19.52
N ILE A 953 15.76 -21.92 -20.21
CA ILE A 953 16.86 -22.03 -21.20
C ILE A 953 16.68 -21.00 -22.33
N THR A 954 15.44 -20.69 -22.70
CA THR A 954 15.13 -19.65 -23.69
C THR A 954 15.53 -18.25 -23.21
N SER A 955 15.40 -17.97 -21.90
CA SER A 955 15.86 -16.72 -21.27
C SER A 955 17.39 -16.66 -21.14
N LEU A 956 18.04 -17.79 -20.83
CA LEU A 956 19.50 -17.91 -20.85
C LEU A 956 20.08 -17.74 -22.27
N ARG A 957 19.43 -18.29 -23.31
CA ARG A 957 19.79 -18.06 -24.71
C ARG A 957 19.80 -16.57 -25.09
N ARG A 958 18.94 -15.73 -24.49
CA ARG A 958 18.88 -14.28 -24.76
C ARG A 958 20.01 -13.48 -24.10
N VAL A 959 20.56 -13.94 -22.96
CA VAL A 959 21.70 -13.30 -22.26
C VAL A 959 23.06 -13.66 -22.90
N ILE A 960 23.12 -14.76 -23.65
CA ILE A 960 24.37 -15.33 -24.19
C ILE A 960 24.75 -14.76 -25.56
N TYR A 961 23.83 -14.10 -26.27
CA TYR A 961 24.11 -13.57 -27.61
C TYR A 961 24.98 -12.29 -27.64
N ASP A 962 25.51 -11.86 -26.50
CA ASP A 962 26.27 -10.60 -26.39
C ASP A 962 27.72 -10.80 -25.91
N GLU A 963 28.35 -11.96 -26.17
CA GLU A 963 29.81 -12.18 -26.32
C GLU A 963 30.17 -13.68 -26.30
N ASP A 964 30.97 -14.14 -27.28
CA ASP A 964 31.42 -15.53 -27.48
C ASP A 964 32.05 -16.22 -26.24
N ARG A 965 32.48 -15.47 -25.22
CA ARG A 965 33.16 -15.99 -24.03
C ARG A 965 32.24 -16.59 -22.97
N ARG A 966 30.93 -16.37 -23.04
CA ARG A 966 29.93 -16.87 -22.05
C ARG A 966 29.49 -18.32 -22.32
N PHE A 967 29.58 -18.78 -23.57
CA PHE A 967 29.13 -20.11 -24.00
C PHE A 967 29.98 -21.24 -23.39
N ASP A 968 31.31 -21.11 -23.43
CA ASP A 968 32.25 -22.09 -22.85
C ASP A 968 32.12 -22.25 -21.34
N THR A 969 31.75 -21.17 -20.64
CA THR A 969 31.60 -21.18 -19.18
C THR A 969 30.33 -21.93 -18.78
N LEU A 970 29.24 -21.79 -19.56
CA LEU A 970 27.98 -22.49 -19.34
C LEU A 970 28.07 -23.98 -19.71
N HIS A 971 28.78 -24.33 -20.80
CA HIS A 971 29.02 -25.72 -21.20
C HIS A 971 29.81 -26.49 -20.12
N ASN A 972 30.90 -25.89 -19.62
CA ASN A 972 31.70 -26.49 -18.54
C ASN A 972 30.92 -26.59 -17.21
N PHE A 973 30.05 -25.62 -16.91
CA PHE A 973 29.16 -25.66 -15.75
C PHE A 973 28.10 -26.77 -15.86
N ALA A 974 27.45 -26.92 -17.02
CA ALA A 974 26.47 -27.96 -17.27
C ALA A 974 27.08 -29.37 -17.13
N ARG A 975 28.35 -29.52 -17.54
CA ARG A 975 29.15 -30.73 -17.37
C ARG A 975 29.52 -31.00 -15.90
N ALA A 976 29.90 -29.97 -15.15
CA ALA A 976 30.27 -30.09 -13.73
C ALA A 976 29.07 -30.38 -12.81
N ALA A 977 27.87 -29.90 -13.17
CA ALA A 977 26.62 -30.09 -12.42
C ALA A 977 25.79 -31.31 -12.88
N ASN A 978 26.31 -32.11 -13.82
CA ASN A 978 25.66 -33.32 -14.36
C ASN A 978 24.23 -33.11 -14.92
N LEU A 979 23.97 -31.91 -15.47
CA LEU A 979 22.67 -31.50 -16.02
C LEU A 979 22.51 -31.99 -17.47
N GLN A 980 22.21 -33.27 -17.65
CA GLN A 980 22.15 -33.90 -18.98
C GLN A 980 21.16 -33.25 -19.96
N VAL A 981 20.05 -32.69 -19.47
CA VAL A 981 19.06 -31.97 -20.29
C VAL A 981 19.64 -30.65 -20.84
N LEU A 982 20.41 -29.94 -20.03
CA LEU A 982 21.06 -28.68 -20.40
C LEU A 982 22.22 -28.93 -21.40
N LEU A 983 23.02 -29.98 -21.18
CA LEU A 983 24.05 -30.42 -22.12
C LEU A 983 23.46 -30.80 -23.49
N GLY A 984 22.33 -31.51 -23.50
CA GLY A 984 21.62 -31.87 -24.73
C GLY A 984 21.07 -30.67 -25.52
N GLU A 985 20.66 -29.59 -24.86
CA GLU A 985 20.18 -28.36 -25.51
C GLU A 985 21.31 -27.37 -25.89
N ILE A 986 22.46 -27.42 -25.22
CA ILE A 986 23.68 -26.67 -25.59
C ILE A 986 24.38 -27.32 -26.80
N GLU A 987 24.35 -28.65 -26.91
CA GLU A 987 25.02 -29.41 -27.99
C GLU A 987 24.14 -29.66 -29.24
N ALA A 988 22.89 -29.20 -29.24
CA ALA A 988 21.98 -29.37 -30.39
C ALA A 988 22.43 -28.52 -31.61
N PRO A 989 22.73 -29.14 -32.77
CA PRO A 989 23.24 -28.41 -33.93
C PRO A 989 22.13 -27.66 -34.68
N ASP A 990 22.37 -26.38 -34.93
CA ASP A 990 21.54 -25.50 -35.76
C ASP A 990 21.67 -25.89 -37.25
N ARG A 991 20.97 -26.94 -37.66
CA ARG A 991 20.77 -27.29 -39.08
C ARG A 991 19.48 -26.66 -39.57
N ASN A 992 19.54 -25.40 -40.00
CA ASN A 992 18.82 -24.84 -41.16
C ASN A 992 18.83 -23.30 -41.13
N LYS A 993 19.98 -22.69 -41.43
CA LYS A 993 20.07 -21.41 -42.16
C LYS A 993 21.51 -21.27 -42.66
N HIS A 994 21.65 -21.12 -43.98
CA HIS A 994 22.90 -21.03 -44.76
C HIS A 994 23.51 -22.36 -45.28
N GLN A 995 22.71 -23.12 -46.03
CA GLN A 995 23.20 -23.72 -47.27
C GLN A 995 22.46 -23.09 -48.46
N ALA A 996 23.00 -21.97 -48.94
CA ALA A 996 22.90 -21.55 -50.33
C ALA A 996 24.09 -20.63 -50.63
N SER A 997 24.72 -20.88 -51.77
CA SER A 997 25.87 -20.19 -52.39
C SER A 997 27.23 -20.27 -51.69
N ASN A 998 27.83 -21.45 -51.88
CA ASN A 998 29.22 -21.70 -52.29
C ASN A 998 29.94 -20.57 -53.07
N GLN A 999 31.28 -20.61 -52.89
CA GLN A 999 32.38 -20.31 -53.83
C GLN A 999 33.17 -18.99 -53.70
N GLU A 1000 34.42 -19.18 -53.21
CA GLU A 1000 35.69 -18.67 -53.76
C GLU A 1000 36.25 -17.30 -53.31
N PRO A 1001 37.59 -17.08 -53.36
CA PRO A 1001 38.46 -17.33 -52.22
C PRO A 1001 39.28 -16.10 -51.77
N LEU A 1002 39.88 -16.20 -50.58
CA LEU A 1002 40.92 -15.30 -50.08
C LEU A 1002 42.08 -15.11 -51.09
N PRO A 1003 42.75 -13.95 -51.01
CA PRO A 1003 44.20 -13.97 -51.00
C PRO A 1003 44.80 -13.32 -49.74
N THR A 1004 46.01 -13.80 -49.49
CA THR A 1004 46.94 -13.76 -48.35
C THR A 1004 47.47 -12.39 -47.88
N PRO A 1005 48.11 -12.34 -46.69
CA PRO A 1005 48.56 -11.10 -46.04
C PRO A 1005 50.04 -10.75 -46.25
N GLY A 1006 50.35 -9.44 -46.12
CA GLY A 1006 51.64 -8.89 -45.67
C GLY A 1006 52.26 -7.80 -46.58
N PRO A 1007 53.36 -7.15 -46.16
CA PRO A 1007 53.57 -6.41 -44.90
C PRO A 1007 54.38 -5.08 -45.07
N ARG A 1008 54.69 -4.38 -43.95
CA ARG A 1008 55.74 -3.33 -43.74
C ARG A 1008 55.43 -1.92 -44.33
N SER A 1009 55.89 -0.76 -43.81
CA SER A 1009 56.95 -0.35 -42.87
C SER A 1009 56.81 1.14 -42.47
N GLU A 1010 57.25 1.46 -41.25
CA GLU A 1010 58.07 2.61 -40.78
C GLU A 1010 57.75 4.10 -41.04
N ARG A 1011 57.80 4.86 -39.91
CA ARG A 1011 58.41 6.21 -39.66
C ARG A 1011 57.67 7.44 -40.24
N GLN A 1012 57.61 8.64 -39.63
CA GLN A 1012 58.50 9.45 -38.76
C GLN A 1012 57.67 10.62 -38.14
N SER A 1013 57.75 10.91 -36.82
CA SER A 1013 58.37 12.11 -36.18
C SER A 1013 58.22 13.46 -36.91
N THR A 1014 57.74 14.57 -36.33
CA THR A 1014 58.49 15.43 -35.37
C THR A 1014 57.63 16.62 -34.90
N TYR A 1015 57.74 16.97 -33.61
CA TYR A 1015 57.48 18.28 -32.95
C TYR A 1015 58.65 19.27 -33.27
N PRO A 1016 58.70 20.58 -32.89
CA PRO A 1016 58.23 21.18 -31.61
C PRO A 1016 57.87 22.69 -31.58
N GLY A 1017 57.50 23.20 -30.39
CA GLY A 1017 57.58 24.63 -30.06
C GLY A 1017 56.85 25.05 -28.78
N GLN A 1018 57.59 25.11 -27.66
CA GLN A 1018 57.16 25.53 -26.30
C GLN A 1018 57.02 27.06 -26.14
N MET A 1019 56.23 27.52 -25.16
CA MET A 1019 56.68 28.27 -23.94
C MET A 1019 55.48 28.88 -23.18
N GLU A 1020 55.41 28.65 -21.86
CA GLU A 1020 54.62 29.43 -20.85
C GLU A 1020 55.46 30.66 -20.36
N PRO A 1021 55.16 31.39 -19.23
CA PRO A 1021 53.97 31.57 -18.36
C PRO A 1021 53.68 33.07 -17.99
N GLY A 1022 52.64 33.38 -17.19
CA GLY A 1022 52.50 34.73 -16.59
C GLY A 1022 51.30 34.99 -15.68
N LEU A 1023 51.60 35.39 -14.43
CA LEU A 1023 50.75 35.65 -13.25
C LEU A 1023 50.00 37.01 -13.21
N TYR A 1024 49.10 37.11 -12.21
CA TYR A 1024 48.65 38.27 -11.41
C TYR A 1024 47.34 39.04 -11.75
N SER A 1025 46.59 39.21 -10.66
CA SER A 1025 45.28 39.81 -10.31
C SER A 1025 45.19 41.37 -10.44
N PRO A 1026 44.24 42.07 -9.76
CA PRO A 1026 42.77 42.19 -9.94
C PRO A 1026 42.33 43.67 -10.13
N SER A 1027 41.09 43.97 -10.54
CA SER A 1027 40.53 45.34 -10.37
C SER A 1027 39.01 45.38 -10.49
N ALA A 1028 38.39 45.94 -9.46
CA ALA A 1028 36.98 46.30 -9.37
C ALA A 1028 36.65 47.56 -10.20
N ALA A 1029 35.40 47.68 -10.65
CA ALA A 1029 34.73 48.96 -10.87
C ALA A 1029 33.20 48.82 -10.75
N MET A 1030 32.62 49.82 -10.10
CA MET A 1030 31.26 50.05 -9.59
C MET A 1030 30.20 50.36 -10.70
N PRO A 1031 28.91 50.57 -10.33
CA PRO A 1031 27.73 50.27 -11.16
C PRO A 1031 27.15 51.47 -11.92
N GLY A 1032 26.27 51.19 -12.87
CA GLY A 1032 25.45 52.19 -13.57
C GLY A 1032 24.10 51.62 -14.02
N LYS A 1033 23.03 52.24 -13.54
CA LYS A 1033 21.61 51.96 -13.79
C LYS A 1033 21.15 52.27 -15.23
N LEU A 1034 19.92 51.81 -15.51
CA LEU A 1034 18.94 52.13 -16.57
C LEU A 1034 19.13 51.24 -17.81
N THR A 1035 18.33 50.18 -18.00
CA THR A 1035 16.87 50.15 -18.25
C THR A 1035 16.40 48.70 -18.19
#